data_AF-A0A505IZB3-F1
#
_entry.id   AF-A0A505IZB3-F1
#
_cell.length_a   1.000
_cell.length_b   1.000
_cell.length_c   1.000
_cell.angle_alpha   90.00
_cell.angle_beta   90.00
_cell.angle_gamma   90.00
#
_symmetry.space_group_name_H-M   'P 1'
#
loop_
_entity.id
_entity.type
_entity.pdbx_description
1 polymer ?
#
loop_
_entity_poly.entity_id
_entity_poly.type
_entity_poly.pdbx_seq_one_letter_code
_entity_poly.pdbx_strand_id
1 'polypeptide(L)'
;MGGAVMKILKAEITGFGKYHEQSFAFHPQNQLLFGHNEIGKSTLYQFIASILFGFPKKTAKKKDYTPKNGAAYGGKLWLALEPFGEVIVERYRQVDRGRAKVHVAGQTVDEQWLAQHLQPLNRALFFDVFTFQQEQLTQIDKLEENELHQALISLGISGSQKMLQQVAQYETTNQQQYKPRGQKLPLNQALKQLEKLQKTIAEKESEESRIQQQYQQIAQLQEQIQDLRHQYQALNDAYQENQQQLSHWGLYEEWQQMAPADTLADPQQVQAIKQFYQQYQQLTEEIRKKEAELDQLEQGKESDKYFFYLDHEHQIHHLLQQQVTMARLADREAAANQQEAVAITELNRLIEKRQWSRESPPLVTASIHEQTTRLLQERVQLEELEKRMMRLEEKAQPLQATAARLEQQHPQLIGRKPVSRPLWPLGIVGGLLAVIGIFLPSPWRWLALGAGIAAIIGSVLPLMKAAPNKQQGIKQEWQTILMQLDLLGEELAQLENEQQQKQQQIDRAYQALTPFFGNLPVESWQAYLLAYDEDVASYQAYSQQRKQAYQERQAVAEELAPFDEQYRPYAEWLPLQNKTVLEKAAILQKFHEEMQTIKLSRLQQPSTLLAQQLNRTRNERDQLLSQASDLLQQQGLDHPAEISLWLKQWEAAQRTQQRAEELAEMLTPIYPKPVTQAELLQQKDQIKQQQTQLQAQIQQLTEQKQRLELEAAASQKKGTLNQLYQEESELKAVIEELAVAWGSRQLAASILTDVTTELSEQQLPQLLSAASTYFEQLSNGRYQKILLENGLLVAGNASETFSIIDLSTGTKDQLIMALRFGYLALQKNHPLCPIIIDDGWLHYDSVRKERFAALLKEFGQSYQVICLSSDQEMVSYYQKYQQPIQDLSKGSERFG
;
A
#
# COMPACT_ATOMS: atom_id res chain seq x y z
N MET A 1 -5.18 -5.48 52.56
CA MET A 1 -6.07 -4.36 52.94
C MET A 1 -6.89 -4.82 54.12
N GLY A 2 -6.57 -4.35 55.32
CA GLY A 2 -7.32 -4.69 56.52
C GLY A 2 -8.56 -3.80 56.62
N GLY A 3 -9.75 -4.39 56.56
CA GLY A 3 -11.00 -3.66 56.83
C GLY A 3 -11.11 -3.28 58.31
N ALA A 4 -11.83 -2.20 58.62
CA ALA A 4 -11.98 -1.74 59.99
C ALA A 4 -12.69 -2.78 60.88
N VAL A 5 -12.20 -2.98 62.10
CA VAL A 5 -12.83 -3.89 63.07
C VAL A 5 -14.05 -3.21 63.68
N MET A 6 -15.22 -3.84 63.57
CA MET A 6 -16.49 -3.26 64.04
C MET A 6 -17.07 -4.04 65.23
N LYS A 7 -17.49 -3.32 66.27
CA LYS A 7 -18.36 -3.81 67.36
C LYS A 7 -19.60 -2.93 67.48
N ILE A 8 -20.74 -3.51 67.82
CA ILE A 8 -21.97 -2.76 68.10
C ILE A 8 -22.04 -2.50 69.61
N LEU A 9 -22.17 -1.25 70.01
CA LEU A 9 -22.22 -0.85 71.43
C LEU A 9 -23.66 -0.66 71.90
N LYS A 10 -24.46 0.08 71.12
CA LYS A 10 -25.83 0.46 71.47
C LYS A 10 -26.68 0.61 70.22
N ALA A 11 -27.94 0.18 70.27
CA ALA A 11 -28.95 0.45 69.27
C ALA A 11 -30.08 1.27 69.90
N GLU A 12 -30.51 2.30 69.22
CA GLU A 12 -31.54 3.22 69.67
C GLU A 12 -32.61 3.34 68.59
N ILE A 13 -33.79 2.79 68.88
CA ILE A 13 -34.87 2.67 67.91
C ILE A 13 -35.92 3.73 68.21
N THR A 14 -36.02 4.74 67.35
CA THR A 14 -37.11 5.72 67.41
C THR A 14 -38.42 5.07 66.92
N GLY A 15 -38.36 4.36 65.79
CA GLY A 15 -39.50 3.61 65.26
C GLY A 15 -39.08 2.59 64.21
N PHE A 16 -39.25 1.29 64.49
CA PHE A 16 -38.96 0.21 63.54
C PHE A 16 -39.79 -1.04 63.87
N GLY A 17 -40.73 -1.39 62.99
CA GLY A 17 -41.67 -2.49 63.24
C GLY A 17 -42.51 -2.28 64.50
N LYS A 18 -42.27 -3.11 65.52
CA LYS A 18 -42.98 -3.06 66.82
C LYS A 18 -42.26 -2.21 67.89
N TYR A 19 -41.01 -1.81 67.63
CA TYR A 19 -40.20 -1.05 68.58
C TYR A 19 -40.42 0.45 68.42
N HIS A 20 -40.65 1.11 69.54
CA HIS A 20 -40.88 2.55 69.65
C HIS A 20 -40.14 3.09 70.86
N GLU A 21 -39.26 4.07 70.65
CA GLU A 21 -38.47 4.73 71.69
C GLU A 21 -37.78 3.76 72.65
N GLN A 22 -37.12 2.73 72.09
CA GLN A 22 -36.40 1.71 72.85
C GLN A 22 -34.90 1.78 72.59
N SER A 23 -34.11 1.50 73.62
CA SER A 23 -32.66 1.41 73.51
C SER A 23 -32.14 0.04 73.97
N PHE A 24 -31.13 -0.49 73.30
CA PHE A 24 -30.51 -1.78 73.58
C PHE A 24 -28.99 -1.59 73.68
N ALA A 25 -28.38 -1.96 74.80
CA ALA A 25 -26.93 -2.04 74.93
C ALA A 25 -26.44 -3.46 74.59
N PHE A 26 -25.27 -3.58 73.96
CA PHE A 26 -24.68 -4.85 73.56
C PHE A 26 -23.34 -5.06 74.25
N HIS A 27 -23.14 -6.27 74.80
CA HIS A 27 -21.91 -6.71 75.42
C HIS A 27 -20.81 -6.91 74.35
N PRO A 28 -19.54 -6.59 74.63
CA PRO A 28 -18.44 -6.66 73.64
C PRO A 28 -18.01 -8.09 73.25
N GLN A 29 -18.48 -9.11 73.95
CA GLN A 29 -18.19 -10.54 73.72
C GLN A 29 -19.47 -11.28 73.30
N ASN A 30 -19.62 -12.55 73.69
CA ASN A 30 -20.84 -13.33 73.49
C ASN A 30 -21.95 -12.93 74.48
N GLN A 31 -23.19 -12.85 74.01
CA GLN A 31 -24.37 -12.57 74.83
C GLN A 31 -25.66 -13.17 74.25
N LEU A 32 -26.62 -13.49 75.13
CA LEU A 32 -27.95 -13.97 74.76
C LEU A 32 -29.04 -12.93 75.09
N LEU A 33 -29.69 -12.42 74.06
CA LEU A 33 -30.92 -11.63 74.14
C LEU A 33 -32.11 -12.60 74.12
N PHE A 34 -32.65 -12.85 75.31
CA PHE A 34 -33.75 -13.79 75.52
C PHE A 34 -35.11 -13.08 75.47
N GLY A 35 -36.10 -13.68 74.81
CA GLY A 35 -37.48 -13.25 74.93
C GLY A 35 -38.45 -14.09 74.12
N HIS A 36 -39.73 -14.08 74.52
CA HIS A 36 -40.79 -14.85 73.86
C HIS A 36 -40.90 -14.51 72.37
N ASN A 37 -41.46 -15.45 71.61
CA ASN A 37 -41.82 -15.17 70.21
C ASN A 37 -42.72 -13.95 70.15
N GLU A 38 -42.60 -13.17 69.08
CA GLU A 38 -43.32 -11.90 68.89
C GLU A 38 -42.84 -10.71 69.73
N ILE A 39 -41.77 -10.83 70.54
CA ILE A 39 -41.21 -9.69 71.29
C ILE A 39 -40.31 -8.75 70.48
N GLY A 40 -39.81 -9.20 69.31
CA GLY A 40 -39.10 -8.33 68.35
C GLY A 40 -37.66 -8.69 68.02
N LYS A 41 -37.17 -9.87 68.43
CA LYS A 41 -35.86 -10.42 68.05
C LYS A 41 -35.45 -10.14 66.60
N SER A 42 -36.20 -10.67 65.62
CA SER A 42 -35.92 -10.43 64.19
C SER A 42 -36.14 -8.98 63.74
N THR A 43 -36.94 -8.19 64.47
CA THR A 43 -37.12 -6.75 64.23
C THR A 43 -35.86 -5.97 64.60
N LEU A 44 -35.20 -6.32 65.71
CA LEU A 44 -33.94 -5.69 66.17
C LEU A 44 -32.80 -5.99 65.19
N TYR A 45 -32.72 -7.24 64.76
CA TYR A 45 -31.78 -7.67 63.73
C TYR A 45 -31.96 -6.89 62.40
N GLN A 46 -33.18 -6.79 61.88
CA GLN A 46 -33.46 -6.05 60.65
C GLN A 46 -33.24 -4.54 60.80
N PHE A 47 -33.41 -4.00 62.00
CA PHE A 47 -33.04 -2.62 62.32
C PHE A 47 -31.53 -2.41 62.14
N ILE A 48 -30.68 -3.23 62.78
CA ILE A 48 -29.22 -3.14 62.64
C ILE A 48 -28.79 -3.17 61.17
N ALA A 49 -29.31 -4.14 60.41
CA ALA A 49 -29.00 -4.25 58.98
C ALA A 49 -29.45 -3.02 58.16
N SER A 50 -30.59 -2.42 58.51
CA SER A 50 -31.12 -1.23 57.82
C SER A 50 -30.33 0.03 58.17
N ILE A 51 -29.85 0.17 59.41
CA ILE A 51 -29.00 1.30 59.82
C ILE A 51 -27.61 1.20 59.21
N LEU A 52 -27.07 0.00 58.98
CA LEU A 52 -25.78 -0.19 58.29
C LEU A 52 -25.90 -0.02 56.77
N PHE A 53 -26.79 -0.77 56.09
CA PHE A 53 -26.77 -0.89 54.61
C PHE A 53 -27.98 -0.30 53.87
N GLY A 54 -28.91 0.30 54.59
CA GLY A 54 -30.05 1.03 54.04
C GLY A 54 -31.32 0.18 53.99
N PHE A 55 -32.45 0.88 53.89
CA PHE A 55 -33.76 0.24 53.88
C PHE A 55 -33.97 -0.59 52.60
N PRO A 56 -34.57 -1.78 52.69
CA PRO A 56 -34.89 -2.58 51.51
C PRO A 56 -35.88 -1.86 50.57
N LYS A 57 -35.67 -1.98 49.24
CA LYS A 57 -36.62 -1.49 48.22
C LYS A 57 -37.96 -2.22 48.36
N LYS A 58 -39.10 -1.48 48.27
CA LYS A 58 -40.45 -2.07 48.33
C LYS A 58 -40.64 -3.05 47.17
N THR A 59 -40.56 -4.35 47.46
CA THR A 59 -40.91 -5.44 46.55
C THR A 59 -41.94 -6.31 47.25
N ALA A 60 -42.90 -6.86 46.50
CA ALA A 60 -44.11 -7.52 47.02
C ALA A 60 -43.88 -8.75 47.93
N LYS A 61 -42.63 -9.21 48.10
CA LYS A 61 -42.25 -10.41 48.87
C LYS A 61 -41.50 -10.14 50.19
N LYS A 62 -41.25 -8.88 50.61
CA LYS A 62 -40.49 -8.57 51.84
C LYS A 62 -41.38 -7.94 52.94
N LYS A 63 -41.14 -8.33 54.21
CA LYS A 63 -41.86 -7.80 55.39
C LYS A 63 -41.69 -6.27 55.50
N ASP A 64 -42.80 -5.54 55.65
CA ASP A 64 -42.79 -4.08 55.85
C ASP A 64 -42.64 -3.77 57.34
N TYR A 65 -41.51 -3.16 57.71
CA TYR A 65 -41.21 -2.72 59.08
C TYR A 65 -41.55 -1.24 59.32
N THR A 66 -42.32 -0.61 58.43
CA THR A 66 -42.78 0.77 58.63
C THR A 66 -43.66 0.84 59.90
N PRO A 67 -43.32 1.73 60.87
CA PRO A 67 -44.10 1.87 62.10
C PRO A 67 -45.53 2.31 61.79
N LYS A 68 -46.53 1.65 62.39
CA LYS A 68 -47.96 1.90 62.13
C LYS A 68 -48.54 3.12 62.87
N ASN A 69 -47.79 3.68 63.82
CA ASN A 69 -48.21 4.76 64.73
C ASN A 69 -47.64 6.14 64.36
N GLY A 70 -47.05 6.30 63.17
CA GLY A 70 -46.54 7.59 62.70
C GLY A 70 -45.18 8.02 63.28
N ALA A 71 -44.53 7.18 64.09
CA ALA A 71 -43.16 7.43 64.57
C ALA A 71 -42.16 7.54 63.39
N ALA A 72 -41.09 8.32 63.58
CA ALA A 72 -40.01 8.42 62.60
C ALA A 72 -39.41 7.03 62.34
N TYR A 73 -39.36 6.61 61.07
CA TYR A 73 -38.96 5.25 60.71
C TYR A 73 -37.44 5.17 60.61
N GLY A 74 -36.80 4.76 61.70
CA GLY A 74 -35.34 4.76 61.82
C GLY A 74 -34.87 4.85 63.26
N GLY A 75 -33.59 5.21 63.40
CA GLY A 75 -32.93 5.33 64.70
C GLY A 75 -31.42 5.51 64.56
N LYS A 76 -30.71 5.25 65.65
CA LYS A 76 -29.26 5.43 65.79
C LYS A 76 -28.58 4.14 66.22
N LEU A 77 -27.36 3.93 65.75
CA LEU A 77 -26.52 2.77 66.10
C LEU A 77 -25.12 3.27 66.47
N TRP A 78 -24.66 2.89 67.66
CA TRP A 78 -23.31 3.18 68.15
C TRP A 78 -22.42 2.00 67.82
N LEU A 79 -21.32 2.28 67.15
CA LEU A 79 -20.32 1.34 66.71
C LEU A 79 -18.97 1.72 67.33
N ALA A 80 -18.19 0.73 67.74
CA ALA A 80 -16.74 0.92 67.89
C ALA A 80 -16.10 0.42 66.60
N LEU A 81 -15.43 1.31 65.86
CA LEU A 81 -14.81 1.04 64.57
C LEU A 81 -13.31 1.36 64.67
N GLU A 82 -12.43 0.36 64.68
CA GLU A 82 -10.97 0.60 64.73
C GLU A 82 -10.41 0.94 63.34
N PRO A 83 -9.57 1.99 63.18
CA PRO A 83 -8.95 2.82 64.22
C PRO A 83 -9.73 4.10 64.61
N PHE A 84 -10.94 4.30 64.11
CA PHE A 84 -11.74 5.54 64.23
C PHE A 84 -12.39 5.77 65.60
N GLY A 85 -12.46 4.76 66.47
CA GLY A 85 -13.08 4.85 67.79
C GLY A 85 -14.61 4.73 67.74
N GLU A 86 -15.32 5.52 68.55
CA GLU A 86 -16.79 5.49 68.59
C GLU A 86 -17.41 6.24 67.41
N VAL A 87 -18.30 5.57 66.69
CA VAL A 87 -19.00 6.05 65.50
C VAL A 87 -20.50 5.90 65.69
N ILE A 88 -21.26 6.97 65.47
CA ILE A 88 -22.73 6.95 65.57
C ILE A 88 -23.32 7.02 64.18
N VAL A 89 -24.09 6.00 63.79
CA VAL A 89 -24.81 5.95 62.52
C VAL A 89 -26.28 6.25 62.75
N GLU A 90 -26.74 7.39 62.25
CA GLU A 90 -28.14 7.82 62.29
C GLU A 90 -28.78 7.64 60.91
N ARG A 91 -29.91 6.93 60.83
CA ARG A 91 -30.62 6.75 59.55
C ARG A 91 -32.14 6.71 59.75
N TYR A 92 -32.86 7.55 59.00
CA TYR A 92 -34.33 7.61 58.97
C TYR A 92 -34.84 7.54 57.53
N ARG A 93 -35.85 6.70 57.26
CA ARG A 93 -36.33 6.44 55.89
C ARG A 93 -36.92 7.67 55.21
N GLN A 94 -37.60 8.52 55.99
CA GLN A 94 -38.25 9.74 55.48
C GLN A 94 -37.29 10.93 55.36
N VAL A 95 -36.10 10.88 55.99
CA VAL A 95 -35.14 11.98 56.02
C VAL A 95 -34.00 11.69 55.04
N ASP A 96 -33.56 12.71 54.29
CA ASP A 96 -32.45 12.62 53.34
C ASP A 96 -32.50 11.40 52.40
N ARG A 97 -33.72 11.05 51.94
CA ARG A 97 -34.01 9.87 51.09
C ARG A 97 -33.56 8.52 51.69
N GLY A 98 -33.43 8.42 53.01
CA GLY A 98 -32.99 7.22 53.71
C GLY A 98 -31.47 7.05 53.80
N ARG A 99 -30.70 8.09 53.45
CA ARG A 99 -29.25 8.11 53.59
C ARG A 99 -28.82 8.19 55.05
N ALA A 100 -27.68 7.60 55.39
CA ALA A 100 -27.13 7.67 56.74
C ALA A 100 -26.38 8.99 56.97
N LYS A 101 -26.55 9.55 58.16
CA LYS A 101 -25.65 10.56 58.74
C LYS A 101 -24.74 9.85 59.73
N VAL A 102 -23.44 10.08 59.62
CA VAL A 102 -22.47 9.40 60.48
C VAL A 102 -21.70 10.42 61.29
N HIS A 103 -21.63 10.21 62.61
CA HIS A 103 -20.87 11.05 63.50
C HIS A 103 -19.60 10.32 63.94
N VAL A 104 -18.44 10.91 63.65
CA VAL A 104 -17.11 10.36 63.98
C VAL A 104 -16.32 11.46 64.67
N ALA A 105 -15.80 11.21 65.88
CA ALA A 105 -14.98 12.16 66.64
C ALA A 105 -15.57 13.60 66.71
N GLY A 106 -16.90 13.72 66.81
CA GLY A 106 -17.60 15.01 66.88
C GLY A 106 -17.91 15.69 65.54
N GLN A 107 -17.48 15.14 64.40
CA GLN A 107 -17.81 15.64 63.07
C GLN A 107 -18.90 14.79 62.40
N THR A 108 -19.75 15.42 61.59
CA THR A 108 -20.79 14.72 60.80
C THR A 108 -20.31 14.51 59.36
N VAL A 109 -20.24 13.25 58.93
CA VAL A 109 -19.88 12.81 57.58
C VAL A 109 -21.06 12.11 56.89
N ASP A 110 -20.92 11.88 55.58
CA ASP A 110 -21.98 11.30 54.75
C ASP A 110 -21.96 9.76 54.73
N GLU A 111 -22.98 9.17 54.10
CA GLU A 111 -23.11 7.72 53.93
C GLU A 111 -21.96 7.10 53.09
N GLN A 112 -21.33 7.87 52.20
CA GLN A 112 -20.22 7.35 51.40
C GLN A 112 -19.02 7.00 52.28
N TRP A 113 -18.74 7.82 53.29
CA TRP A 113 -17.73 7.51 54.30
C TRP A 113 -18.01 6.16 54.97
N LEU A 114 -19.26 5.91 55.40
CA LEU A 114 -19.65 4.63 56.00
C LEU A 114 -19.44 3.46 55.04
N ALA A 115 -19.89 3.62 53.79
CA ALA A 115 -19.79 2.57 52.78
C ALA A 115 -18.34 2.24 52.40
N GLN A 116 -17.44 3.23 52.43
CA GLN A 116 -16.00 3.05 52.17
C GLN A 116 -15.29 2.35 53.34
N HIS A 117 -15.55 2.79 54.57
CA HIS A 117 -14.83 2.30 55.76
C HIS A 117 -15.36 0.97 56.28
N LEU A 118 -16.57 0.57 55.88
CA LEU A 118 -17.05 -0.79 56.08
C LEU A 118 -16.50 -1.78 55.04
N GLN A 119 -15.88 -1.37 53.92
CA GLN A 119 -15.37 -2.36 52.94
C GLN A 119 -14.33 -3.31 53.58
N PRO A 120 -14.37 -4.63 53.26
CA PRO A 120 -15.19 -5.29 52.24
C PRO A 120 -16.62 -5.68 52.68
N LEU A 121 -17.05 -5.33 53.90
CA LEU A 121 -18.40 -5.60 54.41
C LEU A 121 -19.46 -4.86 53.58
N ASN A 122 -20.23 -5.63 52.83
CA ASN A 122 -21.42 -5.17 52.12
C ASN A 122 -22.66 -5.92 52.64
N ARG A 123 -23.84 -5.48 52.20
CA ARG A 123 -25.11 -6.09 52.64
C ARG A 123 -25.13 -7.60 52.41
N ALA A 124 -24.72 -8.09 51.24
CA ALA A 124 -24.73 -9.52 50.95
C ALA A 124 -23.77 -10.27 51.88
N LEU A 125 -22.52 -9.82 52.00
CA LEU A 125 -21.53 -10.43 52.89
C LEU A 125 -22.00 -10.47 54.36
N PHE A 126 -22.65 -9.40 54.82
CA PHE A 126 -23.25 -9.35 56.16
C PHE A 126 -24.28 -10.47 56.35
N PHE A 127 -25.26 -10.58 55.45
CA PHE A 127 -26.30 -11.61 55.54
C PHE A 127 -25.76 -13.04 55.34
N ASP A 128 -24.79 -13.22 54.45
CA ASP A 128 -24.33 -14.54 54.02
C ASP A 128 -23.33 -15.17 54.99
N VAL A 129 -22.50 -14.34 55.66
CA VAL A 129 -21.39 -14.79 56.52
C VAL A 129 -21.57 -14.43 57.99
N PHE A 130 -21.96 -13.19 58.31
CA PHE A 130 -21.98 -12.69 59.69
C PHE A 130 -23.31 -12.90 60.42
N THR A 131 -24.35 -13.33 59.70
CA THR A 131 -25.67 -13.56 60.27
C THR A 131 -26.11 -15.00 60.11
N PHE A 132 -26.77 -15.53 61.13
CA PHE A 132 -27.21 -16.92 61.19
C PHE A 132 -28.71 -16.94 61.47
N GLN A 133 -29.50 -17.28 60.45
CA GLN A 133 -30.96 -17.35 60.55
C GLN A 133 -31.46 -18.72 60.09
N GLN A 134 -32.52 -19.20 60.74
CA GLN A 134 -33.15 -20.48 60.39
C GLN A 134 -33.62 -20.55 58.91
N GLU A 135 -34.17 -19.45 58.40
CA GLU A 135 -34.68 -19.33 57.02
C GLU A 135 -33.56 -19.46 55.96
N GLN A 136 -32.32 -19.06 56.30
CA GLN A 136 -31.16 -19.21 55.42
C GLN A 136 -30.68 -20.65 55.38
N LEU A 137 -30.66 -21.32 56.54
CA LEU A 137 -30.26 -22.73 56.66
C LEU A 137 -31.21 -23.65 55.88
N THR A 138 -32.52 -23.36 55.89
CA THR A 138 -33.53 -24.14 55.15
C THR A 138 -33.57 -23.89 53.63
N GLN A 139 -33.07 -22.76 53.15
CA GLN A 139 -32.97 -22.49 51.71
C GLN A 139 -31.84 -23.31 51.06
N ILE A 140 -30.75 -23.50 51.80
CA ILE A 140 -29.58 -24.27 51.38
C ILE A 140 -29.95 -25.76 51.23
N ASP A 141 -30.90 -26.25 52.04
CA ASP A 141 -31.43 -27.62 51.99
C ASP A 141 -32.20 -27.98 50.70
N LYS A 142 -32.57 -26.99 49.88
CA LYS A 142 -33.34 -27.17 48.63
C LYS A 142 -32.47 -27.13 47.37
N LEU A 143 -31.17 -26.87 47.51
CA LEU A 143 -30.23 -26.78 46.40
C LEU A 143 -29.75 -28.18 45.99
N GLU A 144 -29.54 -28.40 44.69
CA GLU A 144 -28.90 -29.63 44.20
C GLU A 144 -27.43 -29.71 44.65
N GLU A 145 -26.83 -30.91 44.65
CA GLU A 145 -25.49 -31.16 45.20
C GLU A 145 -24.41 -30.21 44.65
N ASN A 146 -24.48 -29.92 43.34
CA ASN A 146 -23.57 -28.99 42.66
C ASN A 146 -23.84 -27.51 43.00
N GLU A 147 -25.11 -27.12 43.15
CA GLU A 147 -25.48 -25.74 43.49
C GLU A 147 -25.14 -25.43 44.96
N LEU A 148 -25.36 -26.40 45.84
CA LEU A 148 -24.95 -26.36 47.24
C LEU A 148 -23.42 -26.24 47.36
N HIS A 149 -22.69 -27.03 46.58
CA HIS A 149 -21.23 -26.97 46.52
C HIS A 149 -20.72 -25.58 46.07
N GLN A 150 -21.27 -25.02 45.00
CA GLN A 150 -20.89 -23.69 44.51
C GLN A 150 -21.25 -22.57 45.49
N ALA A 151 -22.41 -22.66 46.15
CA ALA A 151 -22.81 -21.71 47.19
C ALA A 151 -21.83 -21.73 48.38
N LEU A 152 -21.43 -22.91 48.84
CA LEU A 152 -20.49 -23.08 49.96
C LEU A 152 -19.05 -22.65 49.60
N ILE A 153 -18.60 -22.85 48.35
CA ILE A 153 -17.33 -22.31 47.87
C ILE A 153 -17.37 -20.78 47.78
N SER A 154 -18.48 -20.21 47.29
CA SER A 154 -18.62 -18.75 47.20
C SER A 154 -18.58 -18.05 48.56
N LEU A 155 -19.01 -18.74 49.62
CA LEU A 155 -18.90 -18.29 51.02
C LEU A 155 -17.45 -18.34 51.53
N GLY A 156 -16.64 -19.26 51.01
CA GLY A 156 -15.24 -19.48 51.41
C GLY A 156 -14.22 -18.58 50.72
N ILE A 157 -14.48 -18.18 49.48
CA ILE A 157 -13.56 -17.38 48.66
C ILE A 157 -14.20 -16.01 48.37
N SER A 158 -13.87 -15.02 49.20
CA SER A 158 -14.36 -13.65 49.04
C SER A 158 -14.01 -13.10 47.64
N GLY A 159 -15.01 -12.75 46.84
CA GLY A 159 -14.84 -12.16 45.49
C GLY A 159 -14.95 -13.13 44.30
N SER A 160 -14.89 -14.45 44.53
CA SER A 160 -15.00 -15.50 43.49
C SER A 160 -16.32 -15.47 42.72
N GLN A 161 -17.44 -15.16 43.39
CA GLN A 161 -18.77 -15.13 42.78
C GLN A 161 -18.87 -14.11 41.63
N LYS A 162 -18.24 -12.94 41.77
CA LYS A 162 -18.23 -11.92 40.72
C LYS A 162 -17.41 -12.36 39.51
N MET A 163 -16.28 -13.04 39.74
CA MET A 163 -15.43 -13.55 38.67
C MET A 163 -16.14 -14.66 37.88
N LEU A 164 -16.78 -15.61 38.57
CA LEU A 164 -17.55 -16.69 37.94
C LEU A 164 -18.73 -16.16 37.11
N GLN A 165 -19.45 -15.16 37.62
CA GLN A 165 -20.52 -14.49 36.86
C GLN A 165 -19.98 -13.81 35.60
N GLN A 166 -18.82 -13.16 35.71
CA GLN A 166 -18.17 -12.49 34.58
C GLN A 166 -17.72 -13.48 33.49
N VAL A 167 -17.16 -14.64 33.89
CA VAL A 167 -16.80 -15.74 32.98
C VAL A 167 -18.03 -16.22 32.22
N ALA A 168 -19.11 -16.56 32.92
CA ALA A 168 -20.36 -17.03 32.29
C ALA A 168 -20.95 -15.99 31.33
N GLN A 169 -20.84 -14.70 31.65
CA GLN A 169 -21.27 -13.61 30.79
C GLN A 169 -20.43 -13.52 29.50
N TYR A 170 -19.11 -13.62 29.59
CA TYR A 170 -18.22 -13.63 28.43
C TYR A 170 -18.48 -14.84 27.53
N GLU A 171 -18.62 -16.03 28.10
CA GLU A 171 -18.93 -17.25 27.33
C GLU A 171 -20.27 -17.14 26.60
N THR A 172 -21.31 -16.67 27.29
CA THR A 172 -22.64 -16.48 26.70
C THR A 172 -22.60 -15.47 25.54
N THR A 173 -21.87 -14.38 25.71
CA THR A 173 -21.72 -13.33 24.68
C THR A 173 -20.94 -13.88 23.47
N ASN A 174 -19.85 -14.61 23.70
CA ASN A 174 -19.06 -15.23 22.62
C ASN A 174 -19.86 -16.28 21.85
N GLN A 175 -20.68 -17.06 22.55
CA GLN A 175 -21.60 -18.03 21.93
C GLN A 175 -22.65 -17.38 21.02
N GLN A 176 -23.04 -16.12 21.27
CA GLN A 176 -23.94 -15.37 20.40
C GLN A 176 -23.23 -14.77 19.17
N GLN A 177 -21.90 -14.64 19.22
CA GLN A 177 -21.10 -14.09 18.11
C GLN A 177 -20.53 -15.18 17.18
N TYR A 178 -20.05 -16.29 17.74
CA TYR A 178 -19.41 -17.36 16.99
C TYR A 178 -19.62 -18.74 17.64
N LYS A 179 -19.92 -19.74 16.81
CA LYS A 179 -19.91 -21.16 17.15
C LYS A 179 -19.45 -21.95 15.93
N PRO A 180 -18.64 -23.01 16.07
CA PRO A 180 -18.16 -23.80 14.93
C PRO A 180 -19.27 -24.35 14.03
N ARG A 181 -20.46 -24.64 14.60
CA ARG A 181 -21.63 -25.15 13.87
C ARG A 181 -22.77 -24.14 13.69
N GLY A 182 -22.61 -22.89 14.11
CA GLY A 182 -23.71 -21.91 14.15
C GLY A 182 -23.81 -21.07 12.88
N GLN A 183 -24.79 -21.32 12.00
CA GLN A 183 -24.84 -20.60 10.70
C GLN A 183 -25.37 -19.15 10.77
N LYS A 184 -26.16 -18.80 11.78
CA LYS A 184 -26.86 -17.49 11.88
C LYS A 184 -26.16 -16.47 12.80
N LEU A 185 -24.92 -16.74 13.18
CA LEU A 185 -24.17 -15.88 14.09
C LEU A 185 -23.43 -14.81 13.30
N PRO A 186 -23.27 -13.58 13.84
CA PRO A 186 -22.70 -12.45 13.11
C PRO A 186 -21.37 -12.75 12.41
N LEU A 187 -20.40 -13.35 13.12
CA LEU A 187 -19.09 -13.66 12.56
C LEU A 187 -19.18 -14.75 11.47
N ASN A 188 -20.00 -15.77 11.68
CA ASN A 188 -20.19 -16.85 10.70
C ASN A 188 -20.91 -16.37 9.44
N GLN A 189 -21.86 -15.45 9.57
CA GLN A 189 -22.53 -14.84 8.43
C GLN A 189 -21.57 -13.98 7.62
N ALA A 190 -20.76 -13.15 8.30
CA ALA A 190 -19.76 -12.31 7.64
C ALA A 190 -18.71 -13.15 6.90
N LEU A 191 -18.19 -14.22 7.51
CA LEU A 191 -17.27 -15.15 6.86
C LEU A 191 -17.88 -15.82 5.61
N LYS A 192 -19.15 -16.24 5.69
CA LYS A 192 -19.85 -16.84 4.55
C LYS A 192 -20.14 -15.83 3.44
N GLN A 193 -20.44 -14.59 3.79
CA GLN A 193 -20.59 -13.49 2.83
C GLN A 193 -19.27 -13.19 2.14
N LEU A 194 -18.15 -13.22 2.88
CA LEU A 194 -16.81 -13.00 2.32
C LEU A 194 -16.47 -14.08 1.30
N GLU A 195 -16.69 -15.35 1.64
CA GLU A 195 -16.47 -16.47 0.71
C GLU A 195 -17.30 -16.32 -0.58
N LYS A 196 -18.58 -15.94 -0.44
CA LYS A 196 -19.46 -15.70 -1.59
C LYS A 196 -18.96 -14.52 -2.44
N LEU A 197 -18.56 -13.43 -1.80
CA LEU A 197 -18.09 -12.22 -2.46
C LEU A 197 -16.77 -12.46 -3.19
N GLN A 198 -15.82 -13.19 -2.58
CA GLN A 198 -14.58 -13.61 -3.21
C GLN A 198 -14.81 -14.47 -4.45
N LYS A 199 -15.80 -15.37 -4.40
CA LYS A 199 -16.19 -16.14 -5.58
C LYS A 199 -16.72 -15.23 -6.70
N THR A 200 -17.56 -14.24 -6.37
CA THR A 200 -18.09 -13.28 -7.34
C THR A 200 -16.99 -12.39 -7.92
N ILE A 201 -16.01 -11.97 -7.11
CA ILE A 201 -14.83 -11.23 -7.55
C ILE A 201 -14.02 -12.07 -8.55
N ALA A 202 -13.71 -13.33 -8.21
CA ALA A 202 -12.96 -14.22 -9.09
C ALA A 202 -13.68 -14.49 -10.42
N GLU A 203 -15.01 -14.67 -10.39
CA GLU A 203 -15.83 -14.78 -11.61
C GLU A 203 -15.69 -13.51 -12.47
N LYS A 204 -15.75 -12.32 -11.86
CA LYS A 204 -15.62 -11.03 -12.55
C LYS A 204 -14.22 -10.75 -13.11
N GLU A 205 -13.17 -11.04 -12.36
CA GLU A 205 -11.77 -10.95 -12.81
C GLU A 205 -11.53 -11.84 -14.04
N SER A 206 -12.12 -13.04 -14.06
CA SER A 206 -12.03 -13.95 -15.20
C SER A 206 -12.77 -13.41 -16.44
N GLU A 207 -13.92 -12.75 -16.25
CA GLU A 207 -14.66 -12.07 -17.31
C GLU A 207 -13.85 -10.90 -17.89
N GLU A 208 -13.28 -10.03 -17.05
CA GLU A 208 -12.46 -8.89 -17.49
C GLU A 208 -11.18 -9.34 -18.20
N SER A 209 -10.50 -10.37 -17.69
CA SER A 209 -9.30 -10.95 -18.32
C SER A 209 -9.61 -11.47 -19.72
N ARG A 210 -10.76 -12.13 -19.91
CA ARG A 210 -11.21 -12.59 -21.23
C ARG A 210 -11.50 -11.42 -22.17
N ILE A 211 -12.12 -10.35 -21.68
CA ILE A 211 -12.37 -9.13 -22.47
C ILE A 211 -11.05 -8.48 -22.87
N GLN A 212 -10.07 -8.40 -21.97
CA GLN A 212 -8.73 -7.87 -22.27
C GLN A 212 -8.03 -8.67 -23.37
N GLN A 213 -8.10 -10.00 -23.32
CA GLN A 213 -7.59 -10.86 -24.39
C GLN A 213 -8.29 -10.60 -25.73
N GLN A 214 -9.61 -10.40 -25.73
CA GLN A 214 -10.36 -10.05 -26.94
C GLN A 214 -9.89 -8.69 -27.51
N TYR A 215 -9.65 -7.67 -26.67
CA TYR A 215 -9.12 -6.39 -27.13
C TYR A 215 -7.69 -6.49 -27.70
N GLN A 216 -6.83 -7.33 -27.11
CA GLN A 216 -5.51 -7.61 -27.67
C GLN A 216 -5.62 -8.26 -29.06
N GLN A 217 -6.52 -9.23 -29.24
CA GLN A 217 -6.78 -9.85 -30.54
C GLN A 217 -7.34 -8.85 -31.56
N ILE A 218 -8.24 -7.96 -31.15
CA ILE A 218 -8.77 -6.88 -32.01
C ILE A 218 -7.64 -5.96 -32.48
N ALA A 219 -6.71 -5.59 -31.59
CA ALA A 219 -5.56 -4.76 -31.94
C ALA A 219 -4.61 -5.46 -32.94
N GLN A 220 -4.30 -6.74 -32.72
CA GLN A 220 -3.50 -7.55 -33.65
C GLN A 220 -4.15 -7.67 -35.02
N LEU A 221 -5.46 -7.94 -35.07
CA LEU A 221 -6.20 -7.99 -36.33
C LEU A 221 -6.19 -6.63 -37.04
N GLN A 222 -6.30 -5.53 -36.30
CA GLN A 222 -6.23 -4.19 -36.87
C GLN A 222 -4.86 -3.89 -37.51
N GLU A 223 -3.76 -4.28 -36.85
CA GLU A 223 -2.41 -4.16 -37.39
C GLU A 223 -2.23 -4.98 -38.67
N GLN A 224 -2.68 -6.25 -38.67
CA GLN A 224 -2.65 -7.11 -39.86
C GLN A 224 -3.46 -6.54 -41.02
N ILE A 225 -4.66 -6.02 -40.76
CA ILE A 225 -5.48 -5.38 -41.78
C ILE A 225 -4.76 -4.15 -42.36
N GLN A 226 -4.08 -3.37 -41.53
CA GLN A 226 -3.35 -2.18 -41.96
C GLN A 226 -2.15 -2.54 -42.84
N ASP A 227 -1.38 -3.57 -42.46
CA ASP A 227 -0.25 -4.06 -43.26
C ASP A 227 -0.72 -4.58 -44.63
N LEU A 228 -1.78 -5.41 -44.65
CA LEU A 228 -2.36 -5.89 -45.91
C LEU A 228 -2.90 -4.74 -46.78
N ARG A 229 -3.45 -3.68 -46.19
CA ARG A 229 -3.87 -2.48 -46.94
C ARG A 229 -2.68 -1.74 -47.55
N HIS A 230 -1.56 -1.62 -46.84
CA HIS A 230 -0.33 -1.05 -47.40
C HIS A 230 0.19 -1.87 -48.57
N GLN A 231 0.23 -3.20 -48.44
CA GLN A 231 0.62 -4.10 -49.53
C GLN A 231 -0.32 -3.99 -50.73
N TYR A 232 -1.64 -3.94 -50.51
CA TYR A 232 -2.63 -3.73 -51.56
C TYR A 232 -2.42 -2.39 -52.28
N GLN A 233 -2.09 -1.33 -51.54
CA GLN A 233 -1.86 0.00 -52.11
C GLN A 233 -0.59 0.05 -52.96
N ALA A 234 0.50 -0.57 -52.50
CA ALA A 234 1.73 -0.71 -53.30
C ALA A 234 1.47 -1.49 -54.61
N LEU A 235 0.69 -2.58 -54.54
CA LEU A 235 0.27 -3.32 -55.75
C LEU A 235 -0.64 -2.48 -56.66
N ASN A 236 -1.48 -1.62 -56.09
CA ASN A 236 -2.31 -0.71 -56.86
C ASN A 236 -1.48 0.34 -57.60
N ASP A 237 -0.46 0.90 -56.95
CA ASP A 237 0.44 1.87 -57.60
C ASP A 237 1.23 1.19 -58.74
N ALA A 238 1.75 -0.02 -58.50
CA ALA A 238 2.40 -0.83 -59.53
C ALA A 238 1.46 -1.20 -60.70
N TYR A 239 0.18 -1.46 -60.42
CA TYR A 239 -0.83 -1.71 -61.45
C TYR A 239 -1.08 -0.45 -62.31
N GLN A 240 -1.11 0.74 -61.70
CA GLN A 240 -1.28 2.01 -62.43
C GLN A 240 -0.07 2.32 -63.30
N GLU A 241 1.15 2.12 -62.78
CA GLU A 241 2.39 2.29 -63.55
C GLU A 241 2.43 1.36 -64.77
N ASN A 242 2.10 0.08 -64.58
CA ASN A 242 2.04 -0.90 -65.67
C ASN A 242 0.92 -0.56 -66.69
N GLN A 243 -0.23 -0.07 -66.25
CA GLN A 243 -1.29 0.48 -67.13
C GLN A 243 -0.81 1.66 -67.96
N GLN A 244 -0.06 2.58 -67.34
CA GLN A 244 0.50 3.75 -68.01
C GLN A 244 1.53 3.33 -69.07
N GLN A 245 2.36 2.33 -68.78
CA GLN A 245 3.27 1.75 -69.77
C GLN A 245 2.46 1.17 -70.95
N LEU A 246 1.52 0.26 -70.70
CA LEU A 246 0.70 -0.36 -71.76
C LEU A 246 -0.04 0.66 -72.64
N SER A 247 -0.51 1.78 -72.10
CA SER A 247 -1.19 2.82 -72.89
C SER A 247 -0.26 3.62 -73.82
N HIS A 248 1.04 3.69 -73.50
CA HIS A 248 2.06 4.38 -74.31
C HIS A 248 2.89 3.42 -75.19
N TRP A 249 2.56 2.12 -75.23
CA TRP A 249 3.34 1.11 -75.95
C TRP A 249 3.54 1.43 -77.44
N GLY A 250 2.51 1.93 -78.12
CA GLY A 250 2.61 2.25 -79.56
C GLY A 250 3.66 3.33 -79.88
N LEU A 251 3.86 4.29 -78.97
CA LEU A 251 4.90 5.33 -79.10
C LEU A 251 6.30 4.80 -78.74
N TYR A 252 6.37 3.86 -77.79
CA TYR A 252 7.61 3.19 -77.40
C TYR A 252 8.15 2.25 -78.49
N GLU A 253 7.26 1.56 -79.20
CA GLU A 253 7.61 0.76 -80.37
C GLU A 253 8.12 1.64 -81.53
N GLU A 254 7.49 2.79 -81.78
CA GLU A 254 7.95 3.80 -82.74
C GLU A 254 9.37 4.29 -82.39
N TRP A 255 9.62 4.62 -81.12
CA TRP A 255 10.92 5.09 -80.64
C TRP A 255 12.03 4.02 -80.75
N GLN A 256 11.73 2.74 -80.44
CA GLN A 256 12.71 1.65 -80.57
C GLN A 256 13.13 1.36 -82.02
N GLN A 257 12.26 1.65 -83.00
CA GLN A 257 12.54 1.42 -84.42
C GLN A 257 13.28 2.59 -85.10
N MET A 258 13.36 3.76 -84.45
CA MET A 258 14.13 4.90 -84.93
C MET A 258 15.63 4.64 -84.75
N ALA A 259 16.37 4.51 -85.86
CA ALA A 259 17.83 4.42 -85.81
C ALA A 259 18.40 5.75 -85.28
N PRO A 260 19.34 5.75 -84.33
CA PRO A 260 20.05 6.96 -83.96
C PRO A 260 20.78 7.50 -85.19
N ALA A 261 20.48 8.74 -85.58
CA ALA A 261 21.25 9.42 -86.59
C ALA A 261 22.63 9.72 -86.01
N ASP A 262 23.69 9.22 -86.65
CA ASP A 262 25.06 9.59 -86.31
C ASP A 262 25.19 11.12 -86.41
N THR A 263 25.58 11.74 -85.30
CA THR A 263 25.90 13.17 -85.08
C THR A 263 25.45 14.12 -86.19
N LEU A 264 24.22 14.64 -86.05
CA LEU A 264 23.74 15.77 -86.84
C LEU A 264 24.58 17.02 -86.58
N ALA A 265 24.91 17.77 -87.63
CA ALA A 265 25.64 19.03 -87.52
C ALA A 265 24.83 20.06 -86.71
N ASP A 266 25.52 20.85 -85.88
CA ASP A 266 24.90 21.79 -84.94
C ASP A 266 24.01 22.83 -85.68
N PRO A 267 22.74 23.02 -85.27
CA PRO A 267 21.82 24.01 -85.87
C PRO A 267 22.39 25.42 -85.96
N GLN A 268 23.25 25.83 -85.01
CA GLN A 268 23.91 27.13 -85.07
C GLN A 268 24.96 27.19 -86.19
N GLN A 269 25.70 26.10 -86.42
CA GLN A 269 26.65 25.99 -87.52
C GLN A 269 25.93 26.01 -88.87
N VAL A 270 24.75 25.38 -88.97
CA VAL A 270 23.96 25.34 -90.21
C VAL A 270 23.34 26.71 -90.54
N GLN A 271 22.85 27.43 -89.52
CA GLN A 271 22.37 28.81 -89.68
C GLN A 271 23.52 29.75 -90.07
N ALA A 272 24.71 29.57 -89.48
CA ALA A 272 25.92 30.31 -89.83
C ALA A 272 26.34 30.06 -91.28
N ILE A 273 26.31 28.81 -91.78
CA ILE A 273 26.58 28.47 -93.19
C ILE A 273 25.57 29.15 -94.13
N LYS A 274 24.27 29.16 -93.75
CA LYS A 274 23.20 29.78 -94.54
C LYS A 274 23.33 31.31 -94.62
N GLN A 275 23.70 31.97 -93.51
CA GLN A 275 23.94 33.41 -93.44
C GLN A 275 25.25 33.82 -94.14
N PHE A 276 26.31 33.05 -93.94
CA PHE A 276 27.58 33.18 -94.65
C PHE A 276 27.38 33.18 -96.17
N TYR A 277 26.62 32.22 -96.69
CA TYR A 277 26.39 32.10 -98.13
C TYR A 277 25.66 33.31 -98.74
N GLN A 278 24.76 33.96 -97.98
CA GLN A 278 24.09 35.20 -98.41
C GLN A 278 25.00 36.44 -98.33
N GLN A 279 25.75 36.60 -97.23
CA GLN A 279 26.63 37.75 -97.00
C GLN A 279 27.85 37.77 -97.93
N TYR A 280 28.41 36.60 -98.23
CA TYR A 280 29.53 36.43 -99.16
C TYR A 280 29.20 36.98 -100.56
N GLN A 281 27.96 36.81 -101.02
CA GLN A 281 27.51 37.34 -102.32
C GLN A 281 27.35 38.87 -102.33
N GLN A 282 26.96 39.48 -101.21
CA GLN A 282 26.75 40.94 -101.12
C GLN A 282 28.07 41.72 -101.00
N LEU A 283 28.98 41.27 -100.13
CA LEU A 283 30.26 41.93 -99.88
C LEU A 283 31.16 41.98 -101.12
N THR A 284 31.10 40.95 -101.96
CA THR A 284 31.92 40.83 -103.18
C THR A 284 31.61 41.95 -104.20
N GLU A 285 30.40 42.50 -104.21
CA GLU A 285 30.00 43.62 -105.08
C GLU A 285 30.34 45.01 -104.49
N GLU A 286 30.37 45.18 -103.17
CA GLU A 286 30.69 46.46 -102.52
C GLU A 286 32.18 46.82 -102.57
N ILE A 287 33.04 45.82 -102.38
CA ILE A 287 34.51 45.93 -102.44
C ILE A 287 34.97 46.61 -103.73
N ARG A 288 34.40 46.17 -104.85
CA ARG A 288 34.75 46.61 -106.20
C ARG A 288 34.48 48.10 -106.44
N LYS A 289 33.56 48.71 -105.68
CA LYS A 289 33.19 50.13 -105.81
C LYS A 289 34.06 51.05 -104.96
N LYS A 290 34.34 50.65 -103.71
CA LYS A 290 35.09 51.45 -102.76
C LYS A 290 36.57 51.52 -103.14
N GLU A 291 37.14 50.44 -103.70
CA GLU A 291 38.52 50.33 -104.25
C GLU A 291 39.00 51.52 -105.07
N ALA A 292 38.12 52.06 -105.90
CA ALA A 292 38.45 53.13 -106.83
C ALA A 292 38.62 54.51 -106.16
N GLU A 293 38.14 54.67 -104.92
CA GLU A 293 38.05 55.97 -104.24
C GLU A 293 39.23 56.26 -103.30
N LEU A 294 40.08 55.27 -103.03
CA LEU A 294 41.02 55.31 -101.90
C LEU A 294 42.49 55.44 -102.21
N ASP A 295 42.91 55.06 -103.42
CA ASP A 295 44.29 55.21 -103.84
C ASP A 295 44.75 56.69 -103.89
N GLN A 296 43.87 57.65 -103.57
CA GLN A 296 44.17 59.08 -103.53
C GLN A 296 44.61 59.65 -102.14
N LEU A 297 44.50 58.97 -100.98
CA LEU A 297 44.49 59.65 -99.64
C LEU A 297 45.16 58.96 -98.38
N GLU A 298 46.46 58.65 -98.33
CA GLU A 298 47.34 58.65 -97.09
C GLU A 298 47.50 57.43 -96.08
N GLN A 299 48.56 57.48 -95.22
CA GLN A 299 49.23 56.43 -94.36
C GLN A 299 49.40 56.80 -92.83
N GLY A 300 49.22 55.88 -91.83
CA GLY A 300 49.80 55.97 -90.42
C GLY A 300 48.98 55.48 -89.17
N LYS A 301 49.60 55.06 -88.00
CA LYS A 301 49.17 53.97 -87.04
C LYS A 301 48.97 54.23 -85.49
N GLU A 302 48.57 55.40 -84.97
CA GLU A 302 48.55 55.70 -83.51
C GLU A 302 47.19 55.49 -82.75
N SER A 303 46.30 54.61 -83.21
CA SER A 303 44.85 54.65 -82.96
C SER A 303 44.32 54.04 -81.63
N ASP A 304 44.79 52.88 -81.17
CA ASP A 304 43.91 51.86 -80.53
C ASP A 304 43.44 52.07 -79.06
N LYS A 305 44.27 52.55 -78.12
CA LYS A 305 43.88 52.73 -76.69
C LYS A 305 42.74 53.73 -76.47
N TYR A 306 42.66 54.69 -77.38
CA TYR A 306 41.66 55.75 -77.36
C TYR A 306 40.27 55.24 -77.78
N PHE A 307 40.20 54.28 -78.71
CA PHE A 307 38.93 53.70 -79.15
C PHE A 307 38.30 52.82 -78.06
N PHE A 308 39.12 52.07 -77.30
CA PHE A 308 38.62 51.27 -76.17
C PHE A 308 37.86 52.12 -75.13
N TYR A 309 38.38 53.29 -74.77
CA TYR A 309 37.72 54.18 -73.81
C TYR A 309 36.40 54.74 -74.35
N LEU A 310 36.38 55.18 -75.61
CA LEU A 310 35.17 55.69 -76.26
C LEU A 310 34.04 54.65 -76.28
N ASP A 311 34.39 53.38 -76.48
CA ASP A 311 33.43 52.29 -76.54
C ASP A 311 32.80 51.96 -75.17
N HIS A 312 33.45 52.31 -74.05
CA HIS A 312 33.04 51.86 -72.69
C HIS A 312 32.74 53.00 -71.69
N GLU A 313 32.74 54.26 -72.13
CA GLU A 313 32.58 55.47 -71.28
C GLU A 313 31.33 55.46 -70.39
N HIS A 314 30.18 55.07 -70.95
CA HIS A 314 28.91 55.04 -70.21
C HIS A 314 28.84 53.92 -69.16
N GLN A 315 29.45 52.77 -69.44
CA GLN A 315 29.45 51.60 -68.55
C GLN A 315 30.33 51.86 -67.32
N ILE A 316 31.48 52.50 -67.53
CA ILE A 316 32.40 52.93 -66.48
C ILE A 316 31.71 53.92 -65.52
N HIS A 317 30.93 54.87 -66.05
CA HIS A 317 30.22 55.84 -65.21
C HIS A 317 29.08 55.22 -64.38
N HIS A 318 28.34 54.27 -64.94
CA HIS A 318 27.24 53.58 -64.23
C HIS A 318 27.76 52.74 -63.05
N LEU A 319 28.90 52.06 -63.22
CA LEU A 319 29.56 51.28 -62.17
C LEU A 319 29.96 52.14 -60.96
N LEU A 320 30.46 53.34 -61.20
CA LEU A 320 30.88 54.26 -60.13
C LEU A 320 29.69 54.80 -59.30
N GLN A 321 28.47 54.82 -59.83
CA GLN A 321 27.27 55.26 -59.10
C GLN A 321 26.77 54.24 -58.05
N GLN A 322 27.17 52.97 -58.17
CA GLN A 322 26.69 51.88 -57.31
C GLN A 322 27.52 51.69 -56.02
N GLN A 323 28.55 52.53 -55.80
CA GLN A 323 29.55 52.37 -54.73
C GLN A 323 28.95 52.39 -53.31
N VAL A 324 27.89 53.18 -53.07
CA VAL A 324 27.22 53.27 -51.77
C VAL A 324 26.50 51.96 -51.40
N THR A 325 25.92 51.28 -52.38
CA THR A 325 25.26 49.99 -52.19
C THR A 325 26.28 48.91 -51.86
N MET A 326 27.42 48.89 -52.56
CA MET A 326 28.52 47.96 -52.29
C MET A 326 29.07 48.12 -50.86
N ALA A 327 29.17 49.35 -50.34
CA ALA A 327 29.64 49.61 -48.98
C ALA A 327 28.70 49.07 -47.90
N ARG A 328 27.38 49.25 -48.06
CA ARG A 328 26.39 48.74 -47.09
C ARG A 328 26.37 47.21 -47.01
N LEU A 329 26.56 46.54 -48.14
CA LEU A 329 26.64 45.08 -48.19
C LEU A 329 27.91 44.57 -47.50
N ALA A 330 29.05 45.24 -47.70
CA ALA A 330 30.29 44.89 -47.01
C ALA A 330 30.19 45.02 -45.47
N ASP A 331 29.50 46.04 -44.95
CA ASP A 331 29.26 46.17 -43.50
C ASP A 331 28.39 45.04 -42.95
N ARG A 332 27.37 44.62 -43.72
CA ARG A 332 26.46 43.52 -43.37
C ARG A 332 27.17 42.17 -43.37
N GLU A 333 28.08 41.95 -44.33
CA GLU A 333 28.98 40.80 -44.37
C GLU A 333 29.91 40.74 -43.14
N ALA A 334 30.48 41.89 -42.74
CA ALA A 334 31.36 41.99 -41.58
C ALA A 334 30.61 41.68 -40.27
N ALA A 335 29.38 42.18 -40.12
CA ALA A 335 28.53 41.89 -38.95
C ALA A 335 28.17 40.40 -38.85
N ALA A 336 27.81 39.76 -39.96
CA ALA A 336 27.51 38.33 -40.01
C ALA A 336 28.75 37.47 -39.64
N ASN A 337 29.92 37.82 -40.18
CA ASN A 337 31.18 37.17 -39.82
C ASN A 337 31.50 37.27 -38.31
N GLN A 338 31.27 38.43 -37.70
CA GLN A 338 31.50 38.61 -36.26
C GLN A 338 30.56 37.74 -35.43
N GLN A 339 29.27 37.67 -35.79
CA GLN A 339 28.29 36.83 -35.09
C GLN A 339 28.64 35.34 -35.19
N GLU A 340 29.09 34.89 -36.37
CA GLU A 340 29.52 33.51 -36.57
C GLU A 340 30.75 33.17 -35.68
N ALA A 341 31.73 34.08 -35.61
CA ALA A 341 32.93 33.88 -34.79
C ALA A 341 32.63 33.76 -33.29
N VAL A 342 31.71 34.57 -32.77
CA VAL A 342 31.27 34.49 -31.37
C VAL A 342 30.59 33.14 -31.10
N ALA A 343 29.66 32.73 -31.97
CA ALA A 343 28.97 31.45 -31.83
C ALA A 343 29.93 30.25 -31.86
N ILE A 344 30.93 30.27 -32.75
CA ILE A 344 31.99 29.24 -32.81
C ILE A 344 32.80 29.18 -31.52
N THR A 345 33.14 30.34 -30.95
CA THR A 345 33.94 30.42 -29.73
C THR A 345 33.19 29.80 -28.54
N GLU A 346 31.92 30.14 -28.36
CA GLU A 346 31.10 29.57 -27.28
C GLU A 346 30.82 28.07 -27.48
N LEU A 347 30.59 27.64 -28.72
CA LEU A 347 30.46 26.20 -29.03
C LEU A 347 31.72 25.43 -28.64
N ASN A 348 32.90 25.93 -29.00
CA ASN A 348 34.16 25.30 -28.63
C ASN A 348 34.35 25.24 -27.10
N ARG A 349 33.98 26.31 -26.39
CA ARG A 349 34.02 26.35 -24.92
C ARG A 349 33.14 25.25 -24.29
N LEU A 350 31.93 25.05 -24.81
CA LEU A 350 31.01 24.01 -24.34
C LEU A 350 31.52 22.59 -24.68
N ILE A 351 32.04 22.40 -25.89
CA ILE A 351 32.66 21.13 -26.33
C ILE A 351 33.83 20.75 -25.43
N GLU A 352 34.73 21.70 -25.11
CA GLU A 352 35.86 21.46 -24.22
C GLU A 352 35.42 21.17 -22.78
N LYS A 353 34.45 21.93 -22.25
CA LYS A 353 33.91 21.76 -20.90
C LYS A 353 33.32 20.36 -20.67
N ARG A 354 32.60 19.81 -21.67
CA ARG A 354 31.85 18.55 -21.55
C ARG A 354 32.45 17.38 -22.32
N GLN A 355 33.58 17.59 -23.01
CA GLN A 355 34.23 16.62 -23.89
C GLN A 355 33.28 16.03 -24.94
N TRP A 356 32.39 16.85 -25.49
CA TRP A 356 31.45 16.42 -26.52
C TRP A 356 32.14 16.14 -27.86
N SER A 357 31.51 15.30 -28.68
CA SER A 357 31.93 15.17 -30.08
C SER A 357 31.57 16.44 -30.85
N ARG A 358 32.32 16.74 -31.91
CA ARG A 358 32.07 17.93 -32.75
C ARG A 358 30.79 17.84 -33.59
N GLU A 359 30.16 16.67 -33.64
CA GLU A 359 28.98 16.41 -34.48
C GLU A 359 27.68 16.76 -33.75
N SER A 360 27.53 16.32 -32.49
CA SER A 360 26.40 16.70 -31.63
C SER A 360 26.61 16.27 -30.17
N PRO A 361 26.11 17.05 -29.19
CA PRO A 361 26.14 16.63 -27.79
C PRO A 361 25.20 15.43 -27.57
N PRO A 362 25.58 14.46 -26.72
CA PRO A 362 24.67 13.40 -26.28
C PRO A 362 23.43 14.03 -25.63
N LEU A 363 22.24 13.68 -26.12
CA LEU A 363 20.98 14.17 -25.56
C LEU A 363 20.60 13.35 -24.33
N VAL A 364 20.20 14.04 -23.27
CA VAL A 364 19.55 13.39 -22.14
C VAL A 364 18.14 13.00 -22.58
N THR A 365 17.83 11.70 -22.53
CA THR A 365 16.50 11.22 -22.84
C THR A 365 15.58 11.34 -21.62
N ALA A 366 14.27 11.42 -21.85
CA ALA A 366 13.27 11.32 -20.79
C ALA A 366 13.47 10.04 -19.93
N SER A 367 13.98 8.97 -20.55
CA SER A 367 14.31 7.71 -19.89
C SER A 367 15.42 7.85 -18.85
N ILE A 368 16.48 8.63 -19.10
CA ILE A 368 17.57 8.86 -18.12
C ILE A 368 17.05 9.66 -16.92
N HIS A 369 16.21 10.66 -17.15
CA HIS A 369 15.54 11.43 -16.09
C HIS A 369 14.64 10.53 -15.23
N GLU A 370 13.81 9.71 -15.86
CA GLU A 370 12.91 8.79 -15.18
C GLU A 370 13.67 7.73 -14.37
N GLN A 371 14.69 7.12 -14.97
CA GLN A 371 15.52 6.11 -14.31
C GLN A 371 16.29 6.69 -13.11
N THR A 372 16.83 7.90 -13.23
CA THR A 372 17.52 8.59 -12.13
C THR A 372 16.57 8.92 -10.98
N THR A 373 15.37 9.41 -11.31
CA THR A 373 14.33 9.72 -10.31
C THR A 373 13.87 8.47 -9.58
N ARG A 374 13.64 7.39 -10.33
CA ARG A 374 13.25 6.08 -9.78
C ARG A 374 14.33 5.50 -8.86
N LEU A 375 15.60 5.57 -9.25
CA LEU A 375 16.72 5.11 -8.43
C LEU A 375 16.80 5.87 -7.10
N LEU A 376 16.60 7.19 -7.11
CA LEU A 376 16.57 8.00 -5.88
C LEU A 376 15.41 7.59 -4.96
N GLN A 377 14.23 7.33 -5.52
CA GLN A 377 13.07 6.84 -4.74
C GLN A 377 13.33 5.45 -4.13
N GLU A 378 13.89 4.52 -4.92
CA GLU A 378 14.23 3.18 -4.45
C GLU A 378 15.26 3.21 -3.31
N ARG A 379 16.25 4.12 -3.35
CA ARG A 379 17.21 4.32 -2.24
C ARG A 379 16.55 4.84 -0.96
N VAL A 380 15.61 5.77 -1.06
CA VAL A 380 14.87 6.27 0.13
C VAL A 380 14.05 5.13 0.76
N GLN A 381 13.40 4.30 -0.06
CA GLN A 381 12.66 3.14 0.42
C GLN A 381 13.56 2.10 1.09
N LEU A 382 14.76 1.88 0.55
CA LEU A 382 15.75 0.99 1.16
C LEU A 382 16.17 1.51 2.55
N GLU A 383 16.44 2.80 2.69
CA GLU A 383 16.82 3.41 3.97
C GLU A 383 15.70 3.31 5.03
N GLU A 384 14.43 3.47 4.62
CA GLU A 384 13.28 3.25 5.50
C GLU A 384 13.14 1.78 5.94
N LEU A 385 13.41 0.86 5.01
CA LEU A 385 13.37 -0.59 5.27
C LEU A 385 14.48 -0.99 6.26
N GLU A 386 15.70 -0.48 6.08
CA GLU A 386 16.82 -0.68 7.03
C GLU A 386 16.48 -0.14 8.43
N LYS A 387 15.88 1.05 8.52
CA LYS A 387 15.39 1.60 9.80
C LYS A 387 14.27 0.77 10.44
N ARG A 388 13.47 0.05 9.64
CA ARG A 388 12.44 -0.88 10.16
C ARG A 388 13.09 -2.15 10.70
N MET A 389 14.04 -2.73 9.98
CA MET A 389 14.80 -3.90 10.42
C MET A 389 15.55 -3.60 11.73
N MET A 390 16.25 -2.48 11.81
CA MET A 390 16.98 -2.06 13.02
C MET A 390 16.06 -1.98 14.26
N ARG A 391 14.83 -1.48 14.10
CA ARG A 391 13.83 -1.42 15.19
C ARG A 391 13.30 -2.80 15.60
N LEU A 392 13.24 -3.75 14.67
CA LEU A 392 12.82 -5.12 14.97
C LEU A 392 13.96 -5.90 15.65
N GLU A 393 15.19 -5.71 15.23
CA GLU A 393 16.38 -6.26 15.89
C GLU A 393 16.52 -5.74 17.33
N GLU A 394 16.31 -4.43 17.54
CA GLU A 394 16.33 -3.81 18.87
C GLU A 394 15.26 -4.42 19.81
N LYS A 395 14.11 -4.82 19.27
CA LYS A 395 13.07 -5.55 20.02
C LYS A 395 13.42 -7.02 20.27
N ALA A 396 14.16 -7.65 19.35
CA ALA A 396 14.56 -9.06 19.46
C ALA A 396 15.69 -9.27 20.48
N GLN A 397 16.64 -8.33 20.60
CA GLN A 397 17.77 -8.42 21.53
C GLN A 397 17.39 -8.70 23.01
N PRO A 398 16.46 -7.98 23.65
CA PRO A 398 16.08 -8.25 25.04
C PRO A 398 15.40 -9.62 25.19
N LEU A 399 14.64 -10.07 24.18
CA LEU A 399 13.99 -11.38 24.15
C LEU A 399 14.99 -12.53 23.96
N GLN A 400 16.01 -12.34 23.13
CA GLN A 400 17.12 -13.29 22.99
C GLN A 400 17.94 -13.37 24.27
N ALA A 401 18.20 -12.24 24.93
CA ALA A 401 18.92 -12.20 26.19
C ALA A 401 18.15 -12.90 27.33
N THR A 402 16.82 -12.78 27.38
CA THR A 402 15.99 -13.52 28.35
C THR A 402 15.94 -15.00 28.02
N ALA A 403 15.79 -15.38 26.74
CA ALA A 403 15.85 -16.78 26.30
C ALA A 403 17.20 -17.42 26.66
N ALA A 404 18.33 -16.76 26.37
CA ALA A 404 19.68 -17.25 26.67
C ALA A 404 19.93 -17.37 28.19
N ARG A 405 19.42 -16.42 29.00
CA ARG A 405 19.48 -16.53 30.47
C ARG A 405 18.70 -17.73 30.98
N LEU A 406 17.49 -17.98 30.44
CA LEU A 406 16.67 -19.13 30.81
C LEU A 406 17.33 -20.46 30.40
N GLU A 407 17.98 -20.51 29.23
CA GLU A 407 18.75 -21.68 28.79
C GLU A 407 19.97 -21.96 29.68
N GLN A 408 20.69 -20.89 30.07
CA GLN A 408 21.88 -21.01 30.92
C GLN A 408 21.53 -21.42 32.36
N GLN A 409 20.38 -20.96 32.87
CA GLN A 409 19.87 -21.31 34.21
C GLN A 409 19.24 -22.71 34.25
N HIS A 410 18.75 -23.24 33.11
CA HIS A 410 18.09 -24.54 33.04
C HIS A 410 18.59 -25.43 31.86
N PRO A 411 19.78 -26.05 31.97
CA PRO A 411 20.39 -26.87 30.91
C PRO A 411 19.59 -28.12 30.52
N GLN A 412 18.59 -28.51 31.31
CA GLN A 412 17.74 -29.68 31.06
C GLN A 412 16.66 -29.43 29.99
N LEU A 413 16.48 -28.18 29.52
CA LEU A 413 15.51 -27.82 28.47
C LEU A 413 15.96 -28.22 27.05
N ILE A 414 17.28 -28.39 26.83
CA ILE A 414 17.90 -28.59 25.50
C ILE A 414 18.17 -30.09 25.19
N GLY A 415 17.95 -30.99 26.14
CA GLY A 415 18.21 -32.42 25.96
C GLY A 415 17.12 -33.17 25.18
N ARG A 416 17.35 -33.43 23.88
CA ARG A 416 16.65 -34.52 23.16
C ARG A 416 16.99 -35.85 23.83
N LYS A 417 16.05 -36.43 24.59
CA LYS A 417 16.15 -37.85 24.95
C LYS A 417 15.97 -38.71 23.69
N PRO A 418 16.88 -39.64 23.39
CA PRO A 418 16.70 -40.57 22.28
C PRO A 418 15.47 -41.44 22.56
N VAL A 419 14.57 -41.50 21.58
CA VAL A 419 13.38 -42.35 21.62
C VAL A 419 13.84 -43.81 21.54
N SER A 420 13.96 -44.47 22.69
CA SER A 420 14.16 -45.91 22.77
C SER A 420 12.82 -46.63 22.82
N ARG A 421 12.45 -47.17 21.64
CA ARG A 421 11.59 -48.34 21.35
C ARG A 421 10.11 -48.33 21.78
N PRO A 422 9.21 -48.86 20.91
CA PRO A 422 7.79 -48.97 21.21
C PRO A 422 7.57 -50.15 22.15
N LEU A 423 7.15 -49.87 23.38
CA LEU A 423 6.40 -50.83 24.15
C LEU A 423 4.94 -50.58 23.82
N TRP A 424 4.36 -51.36 22.90
CA TRP A 424 2.96 -51.81 22.90
C TRP A 424 2.79 -52.97 21.89
N PRO A 425 2.74 -54.22 22.40
CA PRO A 425 1.73 -55.16 21.93
C PRO A 425 0.99 -55.84 23.10
N LEU A 426 0.78 -55.15 24.22
CA LEU A 426 0.08 -55.73 25.39
C LEU A 426 -1.37 -55.22 25.56
N GLY A 427 -1.65 -53.95 25.29
CA GLY A 427 -3.02 -53.40 25.37
C GLY A 427 -3.97 -53.96 24.31
N ILE A 428 -3.47 -54.19 23.10
CA ILE A 428 -4.25 -54.75 21.98
C ILE A 428 -4.57 -56.24 22.25
N VAL A 429 -3.63 -56.98 22.87
CA VAL A 429 -3.82 -58.40 23.23
C VAL A 429 -4.81 -58.57 24.39
N GLY A 430 -4.81 -57.66 25.36
CA GLY A 430 -5.79 -57.65 26.46
C GLY A 430 -7.23 -57.37 26.00
N GLY A 431 -7.40 -56.43 25.05
CA GLY A 431 -8.70 -56.15 24.44
C GLY A 431 -9.24 -57.32 23.61
N LEU A 432 -8.38 -57.99 22.84
CA LEU A 432 -8.73 -59.18 22.07
C LEU A 432 -9.12 -60.38 22.95
N LEU A 433 -8.43 -60.60 24.07
CA LEU A 433 -8.76 -61.67 25.04
C LEU A 433 -10.11 -61.43 25.74
N ALA A 434 -10.47 -60.19 26.04
CA ALA A 434 -11.76 -59.85 26.64
C ALA A 434 -12.94 -60.08 25.67
N VAL A 435 -12.76 -59.79 24.38
CA VAL A 435 -13.78 -60.02 23.35
C VAL A 435 -13.94 -61.51 23.03
N ILE A 436 -12.84 -62.26 22.97
CA ILE A 436 -12.88 -63.72 22.78
C ILE A 436 -13.55 -64.41 23.98
N GLY A 437 -13.28 -63.96 25.21
CA GLY A 437 -13.84 -64.50 26.44
C GLY A 437 -15.37 -64.50 26.51
N ILE A 438 -16.05 -63.57 25.83
CA ILE A 438 -17.52 -63.48 25.79
C ILE A 438 -18.15 -64.71 25.12
N PHE A 439 -17.44 -65.37 24.20
CA PHE A 439 -17.91 -66.51 23.41
C PHE A 439 -17.47 -67.89 23.95
N LEU A 440 -16.71 -67.95 25.05
CA LEU A 440 -16.30 -69.22 25.66
C LEU A 440 -17.32 -69.76 26.68
N PRO A 441 -17.49 -71.09 26.83
CA PRO A 441 -18.33 -71.70 27.86
C PRO A 441 -17.74 -71.58 29.27
N SER A 442 -18.60 -71.62 30.30
CA SER A 442 -18.19 -71.61 31.71
C SER A 442 -17.38 -72.87 32.03
N PRO A 443 -16.21 -72.81 32.72
CA PRO A 443 -15.70 -71.68 33.53
C PRO A 443 -14.69 -70.75 32.85
N TRP A 444 -14.28 -71.03 31.60
CA TRP A 444 -13.17 -70.34 30.92
C TRP A 444 -13.47 -68.87 30.57
N ARG A 445 -14.76 -68.52 30.43
CA ARG A 445 -15.22 -67.14 30.25
C ARG A 445 -14.79 -66.19 31.36
N TRP A 446 -14.86 -66.63 32.61
CA TRP A 446 -14.51 -65.79 33.77
C TRP A 446 -13.00 -65.62 33.93
N LEU A 447 -12.22 -66.64 33.57
CA LEU A 447 -10.76 -66.56 33.54
C LEU A 447 -10.25 -65.60 32.45
N ALA A 448 -10.84 -65.63 31.25
CA ALA A 448 -10.45 -64.75 30.14
C ALA A 448 -10.84 -63.28 30.40
N LEU A 449 -12.02 -63.01 30.95
CA LEU A 449 -12.45 -61.66 31.35
C LEU A 449 -11.60 -61.09 32.50
N GLY A 450 -11.25 -61.92 33.49
CA GLY A 450 -10.37 -61.52 34.59
C GLY A 450 -8.95 -61.16 34.13
N ALA A 451 -8.37 -61.96 33.23
CA ALA A 451 -7.03 -61.70 32.69
C ALA A 451 -6.98 -60.44 31.81
N GLY A 452 -8.04 -60.16 31.04
CA GLY A 452 -8.14 -58.95 30.22
C GLY A 452 -8.22 -57.66 31.06
N ILE A 453 -8.98 -57.68 32.15
CA ILE A 453 -9.13 -56.51 33.05
C ILE A 453 -7.85 -56.26 33.85
N ALA A 454 -7.15 -57.31 34.31
CA ALA A 454 -5.89 -57.18 35.02
C ALA A 454 -4.76 -56.57 34.14
N ALA A 455 -4.75 -56.90 32.84
CA ALA A 455 -3.79 -56.32 31.88
C ALA A 455 -4.05 -54.83 31.58
N ILE A 456 -5.32 -54.39 31.65
CA ILE A 456 -5.70 -52.97 31.48
C ILE A 456 -5.38 -52.17 32.75
N ILE A 457 -5.59 -52.75 33.93
CA ILE A 457 -5.26 -52.07 35.20
C ILE A 457 -3.73 -51.95 35.37
N GLY A 458 -2.96 -52.97 34.98
CA GLY A 458 -1.50 -52.95 35.03
C GLY A 458 -0.82 -51.92 34.12
N SER A 459 -1.48 -51.45 33.06
CA SER A 459 -0.94 -50.43 32.14
C SER A 459 -1.22 -48.99 32.56
N VAL A 460 -2.17 -48.76 33.48
CA VAL A 460 -2.60 -47.43 33.94
C VAL A 460 -1.93 -47.02 35.27
N LEU A 461 -1.49 -47.99 36.08
CA LEU A 461 -0.88 -47.75 37.40
C LEU A 461 0.43 -46.91 37.41
N PRO A 462 1.28 -46.88 36.37
CA PRO A 462 2.46 -45.99 36.37
C PRO A 462 2.15 -44.52 36.06
N LEU A 463 0.93 -44.17 35.64
CA LEU A 463 0.56 -42.81 35.20
C LEU A 463 0.05 -41.89 36.32
N MET A 464 -0.16 -42.38 37.55
CA MET A 464 -0.78 -41.61 38.64
C MET A 464 0.18 -41.24 39.79
N LYS A 465 1.50 -41.23 39.56
CA LYS A 465 2.47 -40.64 40.51
C LYS A 465 3.44 -39.72 39.78
N ALA A 466 3.00 -38.50 39.45
CA ALA A 466 3.87 -37.39 39.09
C ALA A 466 3.44 -36.15 39.89
N ALA A 467 4.33 -35.65 40.74
CA ALA A 467 4.20 -34.37 41.45
C ALA A 467 4.16 -33.20 40.45
N PRO A 468 3.57 -32.04 40.78
CA PRO A 468 3.52 -30.89 39.89
C PRO A 468 4.94 -30.39 39.62
N ASN A 469 5.37 -30.53 38.36
CA ASN A 469 6.72 -30.27 37.95
C ASN A 469 6.88 -28.75 37.73
N LYS A 470 7.53 -28.03 38.65
CA LYS A 470 7.90 -26.60 38.49
C LYS A 470 8.66 -26.28 37.19
N GLN A 471 9.17 -27.31 36.49
CA GLN A 471 9.76 -27.19 35.15
C GLN A 471 8.77 -26.93 34.02
N GLN A 472 7.46 -27.19 34.17
CA GLN A 472 6.49 -27.03 33.08
C GLN A 472 6.16 -25.55 32.78
N GLY A 473 6.04 -24.71 33.81
CA GLY A 473 5.81 -23.27 33.63
C GLY A 473 7.00 -22.54 33.01
N ILE A 474 8.23 -22.84 33.48
CA ILE A 474 9.47 -22.29 32.91
C ILE A 474 9.66 -22.74 31.45
N LYS A 475 9.25 -23.97 31.12
CA LYS A 475 9.27 -24.46 29.74
C LYS A 475 8.22 -23.76 28.86
N GLN A 476 7.04 -23.44 29.39
CA GLN A 476 6.01 -22.69 28.67
C GLN A 476 6.43 -21.24 28.43
N GLU A 477 6.99 -20.54 29.42
CA GLU A 477 7.55 -19.20 29.25
C GLU A 477 8.69 -19.18 28.22
N TRP A 478 9.61 -20.15 28.29
CA TRP A 478 10.68 -20.32 27.30
C TRP A 478 10.13 -20.62 25.89
N GLN A 479 9.10 -21.47 25.76
CA GLN A 479 8.42 -21.75 24.48
C GLN A 479 7.69 -20.51 23.94
N THR A 480 7.13 -19.67 24.80
CA THR A 480 6.41 -18.46 24.39
C THR A 480 7.38 -17.39 23.91
N ILE A 481 8.53 -17.23 24.60
CA ILE A 481 9.62 -16.34 24.18
C ILE A 481 10.23 -16.83 22.87
N LEU A 482 10.45 -18.14 22.71
CA LEU A 482 10.90 -18.74 21.44
C LEU A 482 9.92 -18.50 20.30
N MET A 483 8.61 -18.68 20.51
CA MET A 483 7.61 -18.40 19.49
C MET A 483 7.58 -16.92 19.09
N GLN A 484 7.76 -16.00 20.04
CA GLN A 484 7.89 -14.56 19.74
C GLN A 484 9.18 -14.25 18.97
N LEU A 485 10.28 -14.92 19.30
CA LEU A 485 11.55 -14.80 18.57
C LEU A 485 11.49 -15.43 17.17
N ASP A 486 10.79 -16.55 17.00
CA ASP A 486 10.57 -17.18 15.70
C ASP A 486 9.72 -16.27 14.80
N LEU A 487 8.67 -15.65 15.35
CA LEU A 487 7.81 -14.73 14.60
C LEU A 487 8.54 -13.44 14.22
N LEU A 488 9.32 -12.86 15.14
CA LEU A 488 10.19 -11.71 14.84
C LEU A 488 11.31 -12.07 13.86
N GLY A 489 11.85 -13.28 13.97
CA GLY A 489 12.86 -13.82 13.06
C GLY A 489 12.33 -14.07 11.65
N GLU A 490 11.09 -14.54 11.52
CA GLU A 490 10.42 -14.70 10.24
C GLU A 490 10.13 -13.34 9.59
N GLU A 491 9.66 -12.35 10.35
CA GLU A 491 9.47 -10.98 9.84
C GLU A 491 10.81 -10.34 9.43
N LEU A 492 11.88 -10.54 10.22
CA LEU A 492 13.23 -10.09 9.87
C LEU A 492 13.76 -10.78 8.61
N ALA A 493 13.59 -12.10 8.46
CA ALA A 493 14.04 -12.84 7.28
C ALA A 493 13.27 -12.43 6.00
N GLN A 494 11.99 -12.07 6.13
CA GLN A 494 11.21 -11.51 5.03
C GLN A 494 11.74 -10.13 4.64
N LEU A 495 11.99 -9.26 5.61
CA LEU A 495 12.54 -7.92 5.37
C LEU A 495 13.98 -7.96 4.83
N GLU A 496 14.82 -8.89 5.29
CA GLU A 496 16.17 -9.11 4.74
C GLU A 496 16.11 -9.53 3.27
N ASN A 497 15.20 -10.43 2.90
CA ASN A 497 15.00 -10.80 1.50
C ASN A 497 14.52 -9.61 0.67
N GLU A 498 13.61 -8.78 1.19
CA GLU A 498 13.14 -7.58 0.52
C GLU A 498 14.26 -6.53 0.37
N GLN A 499 15.09 -6.34 1.41
CA GLN A 499 16.28 -5.50 1.37
C GLN A 499 17.23 -5.97 0.27
N GLN A 500 17.54 -7.27 0.23
CA GLN A 500 18.47 -7.84 -0.73
C GLN A 500 17.97 -7.71 -2.17
N GLN A 501 16.67 -7.89 -2.40
CA GLN A 501 16.05 -7.67 -3.70
C GLN A 501 16.10 -6.19 -4.12
N LYS A 502 15.75 -5.26 -3.21
CA LYS A 502 15.83 -3.81 -3.49
C LYS A 502 17.27 -3.38 -3.74
N GLN A 503 18.23 -3.87 -2.96
CA GLN A 503 19.65 -3.58 -3.16
C GLN A 503 20.12 -4.05 -4.55
N GLN A 504 19.75 -5.26 -4.96
CA GLN A 504 20.08 -5.76 -6.31
C GLN A 504 19.44 -4.92 -7.42
N GLN A 505 18.22 -4.40 -7.22
CA GLN A 505 17.57 -3.51 -8.18
C GLN A 505 18.31 -2.18 -8.30
N ILE A 506 18.66 -1.58 -7.16
CA ILE A 506 19.45 -0.35 -7.09
C ILE A 506 20.82 -0.53 -7.75
N ASP A 507 21.52 -1.63 -7.47
CA ASP A 507 22.83 -1.92 -8.05
C ASP A 507 22.76 -2.08 -9.58
N ARG A 508 21.72 -2.75 -10.10
CA ARG A 508 21.48 -2.87 -11.54
C ARG A 508 21.19 -1.52 -12.19
N ALA A 509 20.33 -0.72 -11.56
CA ALA A 509 19.99 0.61 -12.05
C ALA A 509 21.21 1.55 -12.01
N TYR A 510 22.05 1.43 -10.98
CA TYR A 510 23.32 2.15 -10.88
C TYR A 510 24.26 1.75 -12.02
N GLN A 511 24.45 0.45 -12.27
CA GLN A 511 25.26 -0.05 -13.38
C GLN A 511 24.76 0.40 -14.75
N ALA A 512 23.45 0.47 -14.95
CA ALA A 512 22.85 0.96 -16.20
C ALA A 512 23.10 2.46 -16.44
N LEU A 513 23.14 3.27 -15.37
CA LEU A 513 23.34 4.72 -15.44
C LEU A 513 24.83 5.15 -15.35
N THR A 514 25.70 4.25 -14.90
CA THR A 514 27.16 4.49 -14.77
C THR A 514 27.83 4.98 -16.06
N PRO A 515 27.49 4.48 -17.27
CA PRO A 515 28.09 4.98 -18.51
C PRO A 515 27.86 6.48 -18.76
N PHE A 516 26.77 7.06 -18.23
CA PHE A 516 26.43 8.47 -18.41
C PHE A 516 27.02 9.36 -17.31
N PHE A 517 26.93 8.94 -16.04
CA PHE A 517 27.39 9.73 -14.89
C PHE A 517 28.86 9.48 -14.50
N GLY A 518 29.48 8.40 -15.00
CA GLY A 518 30.83 7.99 -14.63
C GLY A 518 30.97 7.74 -13.12
N ASN A 519 32.02 8.29 -12.51
CA ASN A 519 32.33 8.11 -11.09
C ASN A 519 31.68 9.16 -10.17
N LEU A 520 30.68 9.89 -10.65
CA LEU A 520 30.01 10.89 -9.83
C LEU A 520 29.19 10.24 -8.71
N PRO A 521 29.20 10.81 -7.49
CA PRO A 521 28.34 10.33 -6.41
C PRO A 521 26.87 10.52 -6.79
N VAL A 522 26.02 9.52 -6.48
CA VAL A 522 24.59 9.48 -6.84
C VAL A 522 23.85 10.73 -6.36
N GLU A 523 24.25 11.27 -5.21
CA GLU A 523 23.67 12.46 -4.59
C GLU A 523 23.80 13.70 -5.48
N SER A 524 24.77 13.70 -6.39
CA SER A 524 25.04 14.81 -7.32
C SER A 524 24.39 14.62 -8.70
N TRP A 525 23.80 13.46 -8.99
CA TRP A 525 23.30 13.13 -10.34
C TRP A 525 22.17 14.06 -10.79
N GLN A 526 21.26 14.44 -9.89
CA GLN A 526 20.15 15.32 -10.23
C GLN A 526 20.61 16.76 -10.55
N ALA A 527 21.55 17.29 -9.78
CA ALA A 527 22.16 18.59 -10.05
C ALA A 527 22.99 18.55 -11.34
N TYR A 528 23.67 17.43 -11.61
CA TYR A 528 24.43 17.22 -12.83
C TYR A 528 23.52 17.21 -14.07
N LEU A 529 22.38 16.49 -14.04
CA LEU A 529 21.41 16.45 -15.14
C LEU A 529 20.89 17.85 -15.50
N LEU A 530 20.48 18.64 -14.51
CA LEU A 530 20.00 20.00 -14.73
C LEU A 530 21.05 20.89 -15.40
N ALA A 531 22.28 20.86 -14.90
CA ALA A 531 23.40 21.61 -15.49
C ALA A 531 23.79 21.09 -16.88
N TYR A 532 23.55 19.80 -17.15
CA TYR A 532 23.83 19.19 -18.44
C TYR A 532 22.79 19.62 -19.48
N ASP A 533 21.49 19.61 -19.14
CA ASP A 533 20.42 20.08 -20.03
C ASP A 533 20.57 21.56 -20.40
N GLU A 534 20.97 22.40 -19.44
CA GLU A 534 21.25 23.82 -19.69
C GLU A 534 22.40 24.03 -20.68
N ASP A 535 23.47 23.25 -20.54
CA ASP A 535 24.60 23.29 -21.47
C ASP A 535 24.16 22.79 -22.88
N VAL A 536 23.31 21.76 -22.96
CA VAL A 536 22.78 21.24 -24.24
C VAL A 536 21.89 22.28 -24.93
N ALA A 537 21.01 22.95 -24.18
CA ALA A 537 20.16 24.01 -24.72
C ALA A 537 21.02 25.18 -25.24
N SER A 538 22.05 25.56 -24.48
CA SER A 538 23.01 26.59 -24.89
C SER A 538 23.75 26.20 -26.18
N TYR A 539 24.18 24.94 -26.30
CA TYR A 539 24.81 24.42 -27.52
C TYR A 539 23.88 24.52 -28.74
N GLN A 540 22.61 24.13 -28.58
CA GLN A 540 21.63 24.21 -29.65
C GLN A 540 21.39 25.66 -30.10
N ALA A 541 21.29 26.59 -29.15
CA ALA A 541 21.12 28.02 -29.43
C ALA A 541 22.30 28.58 -30.23
N TYR A 542 23.54 28.33 -29.80
CA TYR A 542 24.73 28.80 -30.53
C TYR A 542 24.92 28.10 -31.89
N SER A 543 24.55 26.83 -32.01
CA SER A 543 24.56 26.11 -33.29
C SER A 543 23.58 26.73 -34.30
N GLN A 544 22.38 27.09 -33.84
CA GLN A 544 21.40 27.82 -34.65
C GLN A 544 21.89 29.22 -35.02
N GLN A 545 22.47 29.96 -34.06
CA GLN A 545 23.04 31.29 -34.30
C GLN A 545 24.17 31.22 -35.34
N ARG A 546 25.08 30.25 -35.26
CA ARG A 546 26.13 30.03 -36.26
C ARG A 546 25.54 29.77 -37.64
N LYS A 547 24.52 28.91 -37.72
CA LYS A 547 23.84 28.58 -38.99
C LYS A 547 23.21 29.83 -39.62
N GLN A 548 22.53 30.65 -38.83
CA GLN A 548 21.92 31.89 -39.31
C GLN A 548 22.96 32.89 -39.80
N ALA A 549 24.03 33.12 -39.02
CA ALA A 549 25.12 34.02 -39.40
C ALA A 549 25.84 33.55 -40.68
N TYR A 550 26.05 32.23 -40.82
CA TYR A 550 26.62 31.64 -42.02
C TYR A 550 25.72 31.85 -43.26
N GLN A 551 24.41 31.63 -43.12
CA GLN A 551 23.45 31.85 -44.20
C GLN A 551 23.38 33.32 -44.61
N GLU A 552 23.37 34.24 -43.64
CA GLU A 552 23.40 35.67 -43.89
C GLU A 552 24.67 36.09 -44.64
N ARG A 553 25.83 35.56 -44.23
CA ARG A 553 27.10 35.81 -44.94
C ARG A 553 27.05 35.30 -46.38
N GLN A 554 26.51 34.10 -46.61
CA GLN A 554 26.38 33.56 -47.97
C GLN A 554 25.44 34.41 -48.83
N ALA A 555 24.30 34.82 -48.28
CA ALA A 555 23.36 35.69 -48.98
C ALA A 555 24.01 37.04 -49.37
N VAL A 556 24.75 37.66 -48.45
CA VAL A 556 25.47 38.91 -48.76
C VAL A 556 26.59 38.70 -49.78
N ALA A 557 27.29 37.55 -49.73
CA ALA A 557 28.30 37.21 -50.73
C ALA A 557 27.70 36.99 -52.14
N GLU A 558 26.51 36.38 -52.22
CA GLU A 558 25.73 36.26 -53.47
C GLU A 558 25.26 37.63 -53.97
N GLU A 559 24.83 38.53 -53.08
CA GLU A 559 24.47 39.91 -53.43
C GLU A 559 25.69 40.73 -53.94
N LEU A 560 26.90 40.43 -53.46
CA LEU A 560 28.15 41.09 -53.89
C LEU A 560 28.76 40.51 -55.19
N ALA A 561 28.51 39.22 -55.49
CA ALA A 561 29.02 38.53 -56.68
C ALA A 561 28.74 39.23 -58.03
N PRO A 562 27.52 39.73 -58.33
CA PRO A 562 27.25 40.39 -59.61
C PRO A 562 27.98 41.74 -59.75
N PHE A 563 28.35 42.39 -58.65
CA PHE A 563 29.19 43.59 -58.71
C PHE A 563 30.64 43.20 -59.05
N ASP A 564 31.14 42.09 -58.52
CA ASP A 564 32.49 41.60 -58.81
C ASP A 564 32.66 41.22 -60.29
N GLU A 565 31.65 40.60 -60.91
CA GLU A 565 31.66 40.23 -62.32
C GLU A 565 31.71 41.44 -63.27
N GLN A 566 31.06 42.55 -62.92
CA GLN A 566 31.04 43.75 -63.75
C GLN A 566 32.43 44.41 -63.90
N TYR A 567 33.39 44.11 -63.01
CA TYR A 567 34.77 44.60 -63.12
C TYR A 567 35.65 43.74 -64.04
N ARG A 568 35.20 42.55 -64.46
CA ARG A 568 35.99 41.58 -65.23
C ARG A 568 36.46 42.08 -66.61
N PRO A 569 35.66 42.81 -67.41
CA PRO A 569 36.09 43.33 -68.73
C PRO A 569 37.24 44.35 -68.64
N TYR A 570 37.37 45.02 -67.50
CA TYR A 570 38.40 46.04 -67.31
C TYR A 570 39.72 45.46 -66.80
N ALA A 571 39.78 44.15 -66.49
CA ALA A 571 40.97 43.51 -65.91
C ALA A 571 42.16 43.38 -66.89
N GLU A 572 41.92 43.43 -68.21
CA GLU A 572 42.99 43.46 -69.24
C GLU A 572 43.65 44.84 -69.35
N TRP A 573 42.93 45.89 -68.95
CA TRP A 573 43.35 47.29 -69.08
C TRP A 573 43.70 47.92 -67.72
N LEU A 574 43.27 47.32 -66.60
CA LEU A 574 43.42 47.81 -65.23
C LEU A 574 43.89 46.71 -64.24
N PRO A 575 44.70 47.05 -63.24
CA PRO A 575 45.23 46.08 -62.27
C PRO A 575 44.20 45.73 -61.16
N LEU A 576 43.23 44.84 -61.46
CA LEU A 576 42.07 44.55 -60.59
C LEU A 576 42.15 43.20 -59.81
N GLN A 577 43.25 42.46 -59.90
CA GLN A 577 43.38 41.11 -59.33
C GLN A 577 43.54 41.11 -57.80
N ASN A 578 42.90 40.16 -57.10
CA ASN A 578 42.95 39.96 -55.63
C ASN A 578 42.52 41.17 -54.78
N LYS A 579 41.58 41.98 -55.31
CA LYS A 579 41.03 43.16 -54.63
C LYS A 579 39.56 42.95 -54.28
N THR A 580 39.11 43.50 -53.16
CA THR A 580 37.68 43.50 -52.81
C THR A 580 36.89 44.36 -53.78
N VAL A 581 35.59 44.14 -53.89
CA VAL A 581 34.68 44.93 -54.75
C VAL A 581 34.83 46.44 -54.48
N LEU A 582 35.05 46.82 -53.22
CA LEU A 582 35.22 48.21 -52.80
C LEU A 582 36.58 48.81 -53.24
N GLU A 583 37.64 48.01 -53.27
CA GLU A 583 38.96 48.41 -53.79
C GLU A 583 38.97 48.51 -55.33
N LYS A 584 38.25 47.63 -56.03
CA LYS A 584 38.10 47.66 -57.49
C LYS A 584 37.42 48.95 -57.97
N ALA A 585 36.38 49.40 -57.26
CA ALA A 585 35.69 50.65 -57.54
C ALA A 585 36.62 51.88 -57.55
N ALA A 586 37.57 51.94 -56.60
CA ALA A 586 38.51 53.06 -56.49
C ALA A 586 39.52 53.12 -57.66
N ILE A 587 39.92 51.97 -58.21
CA ILE A 587 40.87 51.89 -59.33
C ILE A 587 40.22 52.35 -60.64
N LEU A 588 38.97 51.95 -60.89
CA LEU A 588 38.22 52.30 -62.08
C LEU A 588 37.98 53.81 -62.20
N GLN A 589 37.74 54.47 -61.06
CA GLN A 589 37.54 55.92 -60.99
C GLN A 589 38.75 56.69 -61.56
N LYS A 590 39.97 56.25 -61.24
CA LYS A 590 41.21 56.91 -61.68
C LYS A 590 41.45 56.80 -63.19
N PHE A 591 41.11 55.66 -63.79
CA PHE A 591 41.25 55.44 -65.23
C PHE A 591 40.32 56.31 -66.07
N HIS A 592 39.09 56.51 -65.58
CA HIS A 592 38.09 57.33 -66.27
C HIS A 592 38.56 58.77 -66.50
N GLU A 593 39.34 59.32 -65.56
CA GLU A 593 39.86 60.69 -65.60
C GLU A 593 40.98 60.88 -66.64
N GLU A 594 41.82 59.86 -66.87
CA GLU A 594 42.97 59.92 -67.79
C GLU A 594 42.58 59.90 -69.27
N MET A 595 41.48 59.24 -69.65
CA MET A 595 41.12 59.08 -71.06
C MET A 595 40.25 60.23 -71.61
N GLN A 596 39.52 60.94 -70.75
CA GLN A 596 38.80 62.18 -71.13
C GLN A 596 39.75 63.22 -71.73
N THR A 597 41.00 63.30 -71.24
CA THR A 597 41.98 64.28 -71.73
C THR A 597 42.50 63.96 -73.12
N ILE A 598 42.59 62.68 -73.52
CA ILE A 598 43.05 62.25 -74.85
C ILE A 598 41.99 62.54 -75.94
N LYS A 599 40.70 62.39 -75.60
CA LYS A 599 39.54 62.64 -76.48
C LYS A 599 39.49 64.04 -77.09
N LEU A 600 39.93 65.03 -76.33
CA LEU A 600 39.94 66.43 -76.74
C LEU A 600 40.97 66.76 -77.84
N SER A 601 41.94 65.87 -78.12
CA SER A 601 43.10 66.19 -78.97
C SER A 601 43.03 65.73 -80.44
N ARG A 602 42.15 64.79 -80.82
CA ARG A 602 42.23 64.04 -82.10
C ARG A 602 41.17 64.36 -83.17
N LEU A 603 40.33 65.36 -82.99
CA LEU A 603 39.10 65.60 -83.77
C LEU A 603 39.23 66.28 -85.16
N GLN A 604 40.42 66.30 -85.82
CA GLN A 604 40.67 67.26 -86.94
C GLN A 604 41.18 66.76 -88.33
N GLN A 605 41.16 65.47 -88.75
CA GLN A 605 41.59 65.11 -90.15
C GLN A 605 40.71 64.11 -90.96
N PRO A 606 40.61 64.23 -92.32
CA PRO A 606 39.59 63.55 -93.15
C PRO A 606 40.05 62.36 -94.05
N SER A 607 41.35 62.06 -94.20
CA SER A 607 41.87 60.99 -95.09
C SER A 607 41.72 59.56 -94.54
N THR A 608 41.58 59.39 -93.22
CA THR A 608 41.46 58.09 -92.52
C THR A 608 40.13 57.38 -92.71
N LEU A 609 39.06 58.14 -92.99
CA LEU A 609 37.68 57.62 -93.01
C LEU A 609 37.40 56.75 -94.23
N LEU A 610 37.96 57.13 -95.39
CA LEU A 610 37.77 56.37 -96.62
C LEU A 610 38.59 55.08 -96.55
N ALA A 611 39.82 55.13 -96.01
CA ALA A 611 40.79 54.02 -96.10
C ALA A 611 40.47 52.83 -95.20
N GLN A 612 39.87 53.11 -94.06
CA GLN A 612 39.30 52.10 -93.19
C GLN A 612 38.11 51.38 -93.84
N GLN A 613 37.29 52.05 -94.65
CA GLN A 613 36.06 51.46 -95.16
C GLN A 613 36.33 50.36 -96.19
N LEU A 614 37.32 50.57 -97.03
CA LEU A 614 37.64 49.67 -98.15
C LEU A 614 38.34 48.39 -97.70
N ASN A 615 39.31 48.53 -96.81
CA ASN A 615 40.06 47.41 -96.27
C ASN A 615 39.23 46.62 -95.26
N ARG A 616 38.26 47.25 -94.57
CA ARG A 616 37.20 46.54 -93.85
C ARG A 616 36.41 45.66 -94.81
N THR A 617 35.87 46.19 -95.91
CA THR A 617 34.99 45.38 -96.77
C THR A 617 35.74 44.22 -97.44
N ARG A 618 37.01 44.37 -97.86
CA ARG A 618 37.84 43.27 -98.41
C ARG A 618 38.16 42.18 -97.38
N ASN A 619 38.64 42.57 -96.21
CA ASN A 619 38.90 41.62 -95.14
C ASN A 619 37.61 40.99 -94.65
N GLU A 620 36.49 41.71 -94.60
CA GLU A 620 35.19 41.14 -94.23
C GLU A 620 34.79 39.99 -95.16
N ARG A 621 35.05 40.05 -96.48
CA ARG A 621 34.78 38.94 -97.40
C ARG A 621 35.75 37.76 -97.23
N ASP A 622 37.05 38.02 -97.18
CA ASP A 622 38.07 36.96 -97.12
C ASP A 622 38.16 36.33 -95.72
N GLN A 623 37.92 37.13 -94.68
CA GLN A 623 37.74 36.66 -93.31
C GLN A 623 36.40 35.92 -93.18
N LEU A 624 35.31 36.31 -93.86
CA LEU A 624 34.10 35.47 -93.94
C LEU A 624 34.45 34.08 -94.50
N LEU A 625 35.22 34.03 -95.59
CA LEU A 625 35.59 32.78 -96.27
C LEU A 625 36.53 31.92 -95.41
N SER A 626 37.51 32.52 -94.72
CA SER A 626 38.46 31.82 -93.84
C SER A 626 37.85 31.45 -92.48
N GLN A 627 36.92 32.25 -91.95
CA GLN A 627 36.16 31.89 -90.74
C GLN A 627 35.19 30.75 -91.03
N ALA A 628 34.64 30.71 -92.25
CA ALA A 628 33.77 29.63 -92.67
C ALA A 628 34.53 28.41 -93.25
N SER A 629 35.83 28.50 -93.58
CA SER A 629 36.55 27.40 -94.25
C SER A 629 36.68 26.17 -93.37
N ASP A 630 37.04 26.35 -92.10
CA ASP A 630 37.12 25.23 -91.15
C ASP A 630 35.75 24.61 -90.91
N LEU A 631 34.71 25.46 -90.86
CA LEU A 631 33.33 25.04 -90.62
C LEU A 631 32.74 24.31 -91.84
N LEU A 632 33.14 24.69 -93.07
CA LEU A 632 32.76 24.02 -94.31
C LEU A 632 33.53 22.70 -94.51
N GLN A 633 34.84 22.65 -94.20
CA GLN A 633 35.64 21.43 -94.29
C GLN A 633 35.24 20.38 -93.24
N GLN A 634 34.86 20.79 -92.03
CA GLN A 634 34.33 19.87 -91.01
C GLN A 634 33.07 19.13 -91.46
N GLN A 635 32.32 19.72 -92.40
CA GLN A 635 31.10 19.14 -92.97
C GLN A 635 31.32 18.54 -94.38
N GLY A 636 32.57 18.46 -94.84
CA GLY A 636 32.96 17.87 -96.12
C GLY A 636 32.62 18.69 -97.37
N LEU A 637 32.50 20.02 -97.23
CA LEU A 637 32.15 20.94 -98.32
C LEU A 637 33.40 21.73 -98.77
N ASP A 638 33.96 21.38 -99.93
CA ASP A 638 35.21 21.98 -100.43
C ASP A 638 34.98 23.28 -101.23
N HIS A 639 33.76 23.53 -101.68
CA HIS A 639 33.43 24.71 -102.47
C HIS A 639 32.09 25.33 -102.03
N PRO A 640 31.98 26.67 -101.91
CA PRO A 640 30.72 27.34 -101.57
C PRO A 640 29.51 27.04 -102.46
N ALA A 641 29.69 26.37 -103.61
CA ALA A 641 28.60 25.96 -104.51
C ALA A 641 27.84 24.71 -104.03
N GLU A 642 28.45 23.87 -103.20
CA GLU A 642 27.90 22.58 -102.73
C GLU A 642 26.97 22.73 -101.51
N ILE A 643 27.04 23.88 -100.83
CA ILE A 643 26.28 24.24 -99.63
C ILE A 643 24.76 24.05 -99.80
N SER A 644 24.23 24.24 -101.02
CA SER A 644 22.79 24.16 -101.30
C SER A 644 22.21 22.75 -101.23
N LEU A 645 22.97 21.71 -101.61
CA LEU A 645 22.49 20.31 -101.59
C LEU A 645 22.55 19.74 -100.17
N TRP A 646 23.60 20.10 -99.41
CA TRP A 646 23.83 19.68 -98.03
C TRP A 646 22.75 20.21 -97.07
N LEU A 647 22.34 21.48 -97.20
CA LEU A 647 21.26 22.07 -96.39
C LEU A 647 19.95 21.26 -96.47
N LYS A 648 19.63 20.69 -97.64
CA LYS A 648 18.39 19.93 -97.86
C LYS A 648 18.41 18.55 -97.20
N GLN A 649 19.57 17.92 -97.08
CA GLN A 649 19.74 16.62 -96.42
C GLN A 649 19.75 16.77 -94.90
N TRP A 650 20.34 17.85 -94.39
CA TRP A 650 20.35 18.19 -92.97
C TRP A 650 18.94 18.48 -92.43
N GLU A 651 18.13 19.27 -93.14
CA GLU A 651 16.74 19.58 -92.73
C GLU A 651 15.85 18.33 -92.59
N ALA A 652 16.09 17.30 -93.41
CA ALA A 652 15.35 16.03 -93.32
C ALA A 652 15.77 15.20 -92.10
N ALA A 653 17.07 15.13 -91.80
CA ALA A 653 17.61 14.40 -90.65
C ALA A 653 17.29 15.10 -89.32
N GLN A 654 17.25 16.44 -89.28
CA GLN A 654 16.87 17.23 -88.09
C GLN A 654 15.42 16.94 -87.65
N ARG A 655 14.48 16.80 -88.60
CA ARG A 655 13.07 16.47 -88.28
C ARG A 655 12.93 15.11 -87.62
N THR A 656 13.69 14.12 -88.07
CA THR A 656 13.70 12.78 -87.47
C THR A 656 14.31 12.78 -86.08
N GLN A 657 15.39 13.57 -85.86
CA GLN A 657 15.99 13.73 -84.53
C GLN A 657 15.06 14.46 -83.55
N GLN A 658 14.42 15.56 -83.96
CA GLN A 658 13.46 16.28 -83.12
C GLN A 658 12.31 15.36 -82.67
N ARG A 659 11.78 14.53 -83.60
CA ARG A 659 10.75 13.55 -83.27
C ARG A 659 11.25 12.49 -82.28
N ALA A 660 12.50 12.03 -82.41
CA ALA A 660 13.10 11.08 -81.48
C ALA A 660 13.37 11.69 -80.09
N GLU A 661 13.75 12.96 -80.00
CA GLU A 661 13.96 13.71 -78.76
C GLU A 661 12.62 14.00 -78.04
N GLU A 662 11.58 14.41 -78.77
CA GLU A 662 10.22 14.57 -78.22
C GLU A 662 9.70 13.25 -77.62
N LEU A 663 9.87 12.15 -78.34
CA LEU A 663 9.49 10.81 -77.86
C LEU A 663 10.36 10.37 -76.69
N ALA A 664 11.67 10.68 -76.67
CA ALA A 664 12.56 10.38 -75.55
C ALA A 664 12.18 11.17 -74.30
N GLU A 665 11.91 12.48 -74.38
CA GLU A 665 11.50 13.29 -73.23
C GLU A 665 10.19 12.77 -72.60
N MET A 666 9.24 12.35 -73.44
CA MET A 666 7.97 11.80 -73.00
C MET A 666 8.07 10.37 -72.44
N LEU A 667 8.89 9.51 -73.04
CA LEU A 667 8.89 8.07 -72.74
C LEU A 667 9.97 7.63 -71.74
N THR A 668 11.09 8.35 -71.62
CA THR A 668 12.18 8.01 -70.68
C THR A 668 11.70 7.94 -69.21
N PRO A 669 10.82 8.83 -68.73
CA PRO A 669 10.26 8.72 -67.38
C PRO A 669 9.30 7.52 -67.21
N ILE A 670 8.64 7.08 -68.28
CA ILE A 670 7.63 6.00 -68.27
C ILE A 670 8.31 4.62 -68.44
N TYR A 671 9.43 4.58 -69.15
CA TYR A 671 10.19 3.38 -69.48
C TYR A 671 11.67 3.50 -69.08
N PRO A 672 11.99 3.42 -67.77
CA PRO A 672 13.36 3.53 -67.28
C PRO A 672 14.25 2.33 -67.66
N LYS A 673 13.64 1.21 -68.11
CA LYS A 673 14.33 -0.01 -68.54
C LYS A 673 13.66 -0.57 -69.79
N PRO A 674 14.42 -1.23 -70.68
CA PRO A 674 13.84 -1.91 -71.82
C PRO A 674 12.97 -3.09 -71.37
N VAL A 675 11.74 -3.12 -71.83
CA VAL A 675 10.72 -4.14 -71.51
C VAL A 675 9.98 -4.57 -72.76
N THR A 676 9.41 -5.78 -72.73
CA THR A 676 8.56 -6.30 -73.81
C THR A 676 7.07 -6.22 -73.48
N GLN A 677 6.22 -6.13 -74.51
CA GLN A 677 4.77 -6.08 -74.33
C GLN A 677 4.22 -7.32 -73.61
N ALA A 678 4.79 -8.50 -73.87
CA ALA A 678 4.39 -9.75 -73.24
C ALA A 678 4.70 -9.76 -71.73
N GLU A 679 5.85 -9.22 -71.33
CA GLU A 679 6.24 -9.08 -69.92
C GLU A 679 5.29 -8.11 -69.18
N LEU A 680 4.92 -6.98 -69.80
CA LEU A 680 3.99 -6.02 -69.22
C LEU A 680 2.59 -6.62 -69.00
N LEU A 681 2.05 -7.34 -69.99
CA LEU A 681 0.75 -8.02 -69.87
C LEU A 681 0.76 -9.11 -68.79
N GLN A 682 1.84 -9.90 -68.72
CA GLN A 682 1.98 -10.93 -67.69
C GLN A 682 2.08 -10.32 -66.28
N GLN A 683 2.85 -9.25 -66.11
CA GLN A 683 2.94 -8.53 -64.82
C GLN A 683 1.58 -7.97 -64.39
N LYS A 684 0.82 -7.39 -65.33
CA LYS A 684 -0.54 -6.87 -65.05
C LYS A 684 -1.48 -7.93 -64.49
N ASP A 685 -1.49 -9.12 -65.09
CA ASP A 685 -2.36 -10.22 -64.66
C ASP A 685 -1.93 -10.77 -63.29
N GLN A 686 -0.61 -10.88 -63.04
CA GLN A 686 -0.07 -11.29 -61.74
C GLN A 686 -0.43 -10.30 -60.62
N ILE A 687 -0.25 -9.00 -60.86
CA ILE A 687 -0.59 -7.94 -59.90
C ILE A 687 -2.10 -7.99 -59.58
N LYS A 688 -2.95 -8.15 -60.59
CA LYS A 688 -4.41 -8.22 -60.42
C LYS A 688 -4.87 -9.44 -59.62
N GLN A 689 -4.23 -10.59 -59.83
CA GLN A 689 -4.49 -11.79 -59.02
C GLN A 689 -4.11 -11.57 -57.55
N GLN A 690 -2.94 -10.99 -57.28
CA GLN A 690 -2.50 -10.67 -55.93
C GLN A 690 -3.43 -9.66 -55.24
N GLN A 691 -3.83 -8.58 -55.93
CA GLN A 691 -4.82 -7.63 -55.40
C GLN A 691 -6.13 -8.31 -54.97
N THR A 692 -6.64 -9.23 -55.78
CA THR A 692 -7.88 -9.97 -55.48
C THR A 692 -7.71 -10.85 -54.23
N GLN A 693 -6.56 -11.50 -54.08
CA GLN A 693 -6.24 -12.32 -52.90
C GLN A 693 -6.13 -11.48 -51.62
N LEU A 694 -5.38 -10.37 -51.66
CA LEU A 694 -5.25 -9.46 -50.52
C LEU A 694 -6.59 -8.85 -50.12
N GLN A 695 -7.43 -8.46 -51.09
CA GLN A 695 -8.74 -7.90 -50.81
C GLN A 695 -9.66 -8.90 -50.09
N ALA A 696 -9.64 -10.18 -50.50
CA ALA A 696 -10.38 -11.25 -49.82
C ALA A 696 -9.88 -11.47 -48.37
N GLN A 697 -8.56 -11.45 -48.14
CA GLN A 697 -7.96 -11.58 -46.81
C GLN A 697 -8.34 -10.41 -45.89
N ILE A 698 -8.25 -9.16 -46.40
CA ILE A 698 -8.66 -7.96 -45.67
C ILE A 698 -10.12 -8.06 -45.25
N GLN A 699 -11.01 -8.53 -46.14
CA GLN A 699 -12.42 -8.70 -45.84
C GLN A 699 -12.66 -9.73 -44.71
N GLN A 700 -12.02 -10.90 -44.79
CA GLN A 700 -12.14 -11.94 -43.76
C GLN A 700 -11.67 -11.45 -42.38
N LEU A 701 -10.51 -10.79 -42.31
CA LEU A 701 -9.99 -10.27 -41.04
C LEU A 701 -10.88 -9.15 -40.49
N THR A 702 -11.45 -8.32 -41.37
CA THR A 702 -12.38 -7.24 -40.96
C THR A 702 -13.65 -7.82 -40.34
N GLU A 703 -14.22 -8.88 -40.92
CA GLU A 703 -15.40 -9.57 -40.37
C GLU A 703 -15.09 -10.22 -39.01
N GLN A 704 -13.92 -10.87 -38.88
CA GLN A 704 -13.47 -11.45 -37.61
C GLN A 704 -13.31 -10.38 -36.52
N LYS A 705 -12.70 -9.24 -36.86
CA LYS A 705 -12.53 -8.10 -35.95
C LYS A 705 -13.89 -7.58 -35.47
N GLN A 706 -14.83 -7.32 -36.39
CA GLN A 706 -16.17 -6.81 -36.04
C GLN A 706 -16.93 -7.77 -35.12
N ARG A 707 -16.81 -9.08 -35.35
CA ARG A 707 -17.42 -10.08 -34.47
C ARG A 707 -16.87 -9.99 -33.05
N LEU A 708 -15.55 -9.91 -32.90
CA LEU A 708 -14.91 -9.78 -31.58
C LEU A 708 -15.29 -8.47 -30.89
N GLU A 709 -15.39 -7.35 -31.62
CA GLU A 709 -15.83 -6.06 -31.07
C GLU A 709 -17.25 -6.13 -30.50
N LEU A 710 -18.17 -6.81 -31.19
CA LEU A 710 -19.55 -7.01 -30.72
C LEU A 710 -19.61 -7.91 -29.46
N GLU A 711 -18.82 -8.98 -29.43
CA GLU A 711 -18.73 -9.88 -28.27
C GLU A 711 -18.16 -9.15 -27.02
N ALA A 712 -17.14 -8.31 -27.22
CA ALA A 712 -16.55 -7.50 -26.14
C ALA A 712 -17.52 -6.43 -25.64
N ALA A 713 -18.20 -5.71 -26.53
CA ALA A 713 -19.16 -4.66 -26.18
C ALA A 713 -20.40 -5.20 -25.44
N ALA A 714 -20.87 -6.40 -25.78
CA ALA A 714 -21.96 -7.06 -25.05
C ALA A 714 -21.57 -7.41 -23.60
N SER A 715 -20.29 -7.72 -23.36
CA SER A 715 -19.77 -8.20 -22.07
C SER A 715 -19.52 -7.07 -21.06
N GLN A 716 -19.26 -5.84 -21.51
CA GLN A 716 -18.99 -4.67 -20.64
C GLN A 716 -20.20 -4.11 -19.87
N LYS A 717 -21.43 -4.57 -20.13
CA LYS A 717 -22.64 -4.00 -19.49
C LYS A 717 -22.87 -4.40 -18.02
N LYS A 718 -21.96 -5.14 -17.38
CA LYS A 718 -22.20 -5.75 -16.05
C LYS A 718 -21.19 -5.30 -14.97
N GLY A 719 -21.56 -4.24 -14.23
CA GLY A 719 -21.03 -3.91 -12.89
C GLY A 719 -19.55 -3.49 -12.82
N THR A 720 -19.11 -2.86 -11.74
CA THR A 720 -17.71 -2.44 -11.56
C THR A 720 -17.02 -3.31 -10.51
N LEU A 721 -15.90 -3.93 -10.88
CA LEU A 721 -15.05 -4.75 -10.00
C LEU A 721 -14.60 -3.97 -8.74
N ASN A 722 -14.37 -2.66 -8.89
CA ASN A 722 -14.02 -1.76 -7.79
C ASN A 722 -15.06 -1.74 -6.66
N GLN A 723 -16.36 -1.84 -6.97
CA GLN A 723 -17.40 -1.90 -5.94
C GLN A 723 -17.29 -3.20 -5.13
N LEU A 724 -17.01 -4.31 -5.79
CA LEU A 724 -16.87 -5.62 -5.12
C LEU A 724 -15.63 -5.65 -4.20
N TYR A 725 -14.51 -5.08 -4.62
CA TYR A 725 -13.33 -4.96 -3.74
C TYR A 725 -13.59 -4.04 -2.55
N GLN A 726 -14.33 -2.94 -2.74
CA GLN A 726 -14.73 -2.07 -1.64
C GLN A 726 -15.61 -2.83 -0.65
N GLU A 727 -16.65 -3.53 -1.12
CA GLU A 727 -17.49 -4.39 -0.30
C GLU A 727 -16.67 -5.47 0.44
N GLU A 728 -15.64 -6.03 -0.19
CA GLU A 728 -14.77 -7.03 0.42
C GLU A 728 -13.94 -6.44 1.57
N SER A 729 -13.40 -5.24 1.36
CA SER A 729 -12.64 -4.51 2.39
C SER A 729 -13.51 -4.14 3.58
N GLU A 730 -14.72 -3.62 3.32
CA GLU A 730 -15.68 -3.28 4.37
C GLU A 730 -16.06 -4.52 5.19
N LEU A 731 -16.33 -5.64 4.52
CA LEU A 731 -16.68 -6.89 5.18
C LEU A 731 -15.51 -7.49 5.98
N LYS A 732 -14.27 -7.41 5.47
CA LYS A 732 -13.05 -7.82 6.20
C LYS A 732 -12.87 -7.01 7.49
N ALA A 733 -13.10 -5.70 7.45
CA ALA A 733 -13.04 -4.85 8.64
C ALA A 733 -14.07 -5.26 9.70
N VAL A 734 -15.31 -5.56 9.28
CA VAL A 734 -16.36 -6.09 10.18
C VAL A 734 -15.95 -7.43 10.80
N ILE A 735 -15.36 -8.33 10.00
CA ILE A 735 -14.86 -9.63 10.48
C ILE A 735 -13.76 -9.44 11.52
N GLU A 736 -12.80 -8.54 11.26
CA GLU A 736 -11.71 -8.24 12.19
C GLU A 736 -12.23 -7.71 13.52
N GLU A 737 -13.14 -6.74 13.50
CA GLU A 737 -13.76 -6.19 14.72
C GLU A 737 -14.45 -7.29 15.54
N LEU A 738 -15.25 -8.13 14.88
CA LEU A 738 -15.95 -9.25 15.52
C LEU A 738 -14.97 -10.30 16.07
N ALA A 739 -13.89 -10.61 15.35
CA ALA A 739 -12.89 -11.59 15.75
C ALA A 739 -12.09 -11.11 16.96
N VAL A 740 -11.66 -9.84 16.99
CA VAL A 740 -10.95 -9.24 18.12
C VAL A 740 -11.85 -9.17 19.36
N ALA A 741 -13.11 -8.76 19.20
CA ALA A 741 -14.08 -8.73 20.30
C ALA A 741 -14.34 -10.12 20.88
N TRP A 742 -14.47 -11.14 20.02
CA TRP A 742 -14.64 -12.53 20.46
C TRP A 742 -13.38 -13.06 21.16
N GLY A 743 -12.20 -12.86 20.57
CA GLY A 743 -10.91 -13.34 21.08
C GLY A 743 -10.53 -12.73 22.42
N SER A 744 -10.73 -11.41 22.59
CA SER A 744 -10.47 -10.72 23.86
C SER A 744 -11.32 -11.27 25.02
N ARG A 745 -12.62 -11.49 24.78
CA ARG A 745 -13.52 -12.10 25.78
C ARG A 745 -13.16 -13.55 26.07
N GLN A 746 -12.74 -14.31 25.06
CA GLN A 746 -12.33 -15.70 25.22
C GLN A 746 -11.09 -15.79 26.12
N LEU A 747 -10.10 -14.93 25.88
CA LEU A 747 -8.90 -14.83 26.70
C LEU A 747 -9.23 -14.39 28.12
N ALA A 748 -10.06 -13.35 28.29
CA ALA A 748 -10.48 -12.87 29.61
C ALA A 748 -11.22 -13.94 30.41
N ALA A 749 -12.11 -14.71 29.77
CA ALA A 749 -12.80 -15.83 30.40
C ALA A 749 -11.83 -16.91 30.87
N SER A 750 -10.84 -17.26 30.04
CA SER A 750 -9.80 -18.25 30.41
C SER A 750 -8.99 -17.79 31.62
N ILE A 751 -8.45 -16.56 31.58
CA ILE A 751 -7.63 -16.02 32.68
C ILE A 751 -8.42 -15.96 33.98
N LEU A 752 -9.67 -15.48 33.95
CA LEU A 752 -10.52 -15.42 35.14
C LEU A 752 -10.82 -16.83 35.70
N THR A 753 -10.98 -17.82 34.82
CA THR A 753 -11.18 -19.22 35.23
C THR A 753 -9.94 -19.77 35.92
N ASP A 754 -8.75 -19.51 35.37
CA ASP A 754 -7.48 -19.95 35.94
C ASP A 754 -7.26 -19.34 37.33
N VAL A 755 -7.44 -18.02 37.45
CA VAL A 755 -7.32 -17.30 38.74
C VAL A 755 -8.33 -17.82 39.76
N THR A 756 -9.56 -18.09 39.35
CA THR A 756 -10.58 -18.64 40.26
C THR A 756 -10.22 -20.05 40.72
N THR A 757 -9.67 -20.87 39.81
CA THR A 757 -9.19 -22.23 40.12
C THR A 757 -8.05 -22.18 41.12
N GLU A 758 -7.04 -21.35 40.90
CA GLU A 758 -5.88 -21.22 41.79
C GLU A 758 -6.27 -20.73 43.19
N LEU A 759 -7.15 -19.72 43.28
CA LEU A 759 -7.66 -19.23 44.57
C LEU A 759 -8.44 -20.32 45.32
N SER A 760 -9.19 -21.15 44.60
CA SER A 760 -9.91 -22.30 45.17
C SER A 760 -8.94 -23.35 45.71
N GLU A 761 -7.91 -23.72 44.95
CA GLU A 761 -6.91 -24.71 45.36
C GLU A 761 -6.13 -24.30 46.63
N GLN A 762 -5.91 -23.00 46.84
CA GLN A 762 -5.16 -22.49 48.00
C GLN A 762 -6.02 -22.26 49.25
N GLN A 763 -7.21 -21.66 49.13
CA GLN A 763 -8.01 -21.22 50.28
C GLN A 763 -9.00 -22.29 50.79
N LEU A 764 -9.53 -23.12 49.90
CA LEU A 764 -10.54 -24.11 50.25
C LEU A 764 -10.03 -25.18 51.24
N PRO A 765 -8.82 -25.75 51.10
CA PRO A 765 -8.31 -26.72 52.07
C PRO A 765 -8.17 -26.15 53.49
N GLN A 766 -7.77 -24.89 53.62
CA GLN A 766 -7.62 -24.21 54.91
C GLN A 766 -8.99 -23.99 55.57
N LEU A 767 -9.99 -23.59 54.77
CA LEU A 767 -11.37 -23.45 55.24
C LEU A 767 -11.95 -24.77 55.71
N LEU A 768 -11.83 -25.83 54.90
CA LEU A 768 -12.36 -27.15 55.26
C LEU A 768 -11.68 -27.72 56.50
N SER A 769 -10.38 -27.48 56.67
CA SER A 769 -9.66 -27.85 57.89
C SER A 769 -10.18 -27.11 59.12
N ALA A 770 -10.35 -25.79 59.05
CA ALA A 770 -10.91 -24.99 60.15
C ALA A 770 -12.36 -25.40 60.47
N ALA A 771 -13.19 -25.56 59.44
CA ALA A 771 -14.57 -25.99 59.56
C ALA A 771 -14.69 -27.41 60.14
N SER A 772 -13.78 -28.33 59.78
CA SER A 772 -13.75 -29.68 60.35
C SER A 772 -13.62 -29.65 61.88
N THR A 773 -12.78 -28.76 62.41
CA THR A 773 -12.58 -28.59 63.86
C THR A 773 -13.88 -28.19 64.55
N TYR A 774 -14.60 -27.20 64.00
CA TYR A 774 -15.89 -26.79 64.55
C TYR A 774 -16.98 -27.84 64.35
N PHE A 775 -16.95 -28.56 63.23
CA PHE A 775 -17.95 -29.60 62.94
C PHE A 775 -17.80 -30.80 63.88
N GLU A 776 -16.56 -31.17 64.23
CA GLU A 776 -16.28 -32.18 65.25
C GLU A 776 -16.84 -31.78 66.61
N GLN A 777 -16.62 -30.52 67.03
CA GLN A 777 -17.14 -30.01 68.30
C GLN A 777 -18.68 -29.98 68.33
N LEU A 778 -19.31 -29.46 67.27
CA LEU A 778 -20.77 -29.37 67.18
C LEU A 778 -21.43 -30.74 67.10
N SER A 779 -20.84 -31.66 66.36
CA SER A 779 -21.35 -33.03 66.19
C SER A 779 -21.00 -33.98 67.34
N ASN A 780 -20.36 -33.47 68.41
CA ASN A 780 -19.90 -34.25 69.56
C ASN A 780 -18.98 -35.42 69.15
N GLY A 781 -18.08 -35.17 68.19
CA GLY A 781 -17.09 -36.13 67.68
C GLY A 781 -17.62 -37.09 66.61
N ARG A 782 -18.90 -37.00 66.22
CA ARG A 782 -19.49 -37.91 65.22
C ARG A 782 -18.88 -37.72 63.82
N TYR A 783 -18.58 -36.49 63.44
CA TYR A 783 -17.92 -36.17 62.17
C TYR A 783 -16.66 -35.36 62.45
N GLN A 784 -15.51 -35.88 62.02
CA GLN A 784 -14.19 -35.34 62.37
C GLN A 784 -13.60 -34.48 61.24
N LYS A 785 -14.08 -34.68 60.00
CA LYS A 785 -13.51 -34.03 58.81
C LYS A 785 -14.58 -33.66 57.80
N ILE A 786 -14.32 -32.59 57.08
CA ILE A 786 -15.05 -32.17 55.88
C ILE A 786 -14.03 -32.27 54.73
N LEU A 787 -14.35 -33.03 53.69
CA LEU A 787 -13.46 -33.32 52.58
C LEU A 787 -14.13 -32.99 51.24
N LEU A 788 -13.32 -32.97 50.19
CA LEU A 788 -13.79 -32.96 48.81
C LEU A 788 -13.52 -34.32 48.18
N GLU A 789 -14.57 -35.01 47.75
CA GLU A 789 -14.49 -36.25 46.98
C GLU A 789 -15.14 -36.01 45.61
N ASN A 790 -14.41 -36.24 44.52
CA ASN A 790 -14.86 -35.95 43.15
C ASN A 790 -15.39 -34.53 42.92
N GLY A 791 -14.86 -33.54 43.65
CA GLY A 791 -15.32 -32.16 43.58
C GLY A 791 -16.59 -31.86 44.37
N LEU A 792 -17.10 -32.80 45.18
CA LEU A 792 -18.27 -32.61 46.04
C LEU A 792 -17.88 -32.65 47.51
N LEU A 793 -18.55 -31.84 48.34
CA LEU A 793 -18.28 -31.79 49.78
C LEU A 793 -18.89 -33.00 50.47
N VAL A 794 -18.10 -33.70 51.29
CA VAL A 794 -18.52 -34.86 52.08
C VAL A 794 -18.13 -34.69 53.55
N ALA A 795 -18.98 -35.20 54.44
CA ALA A 795 -18.69 -35.29 55.87
C ALA A 795 -18.05 -36.65 56.18
N GLY A 796 -16.91 -36.66 56.87
CA GLY A 796 -16.19 -37.88 57.21
C GLY A 796 -16.13 -38.14 58.71
N ASN A 797 -16.22 -39.42 59.08
CA ASN A 797 -15.84 -39.91 60.41
C ASN A 797 -14.56 -40.77 60.28
N ALA A 798 -14.19 -41.52 61.34
CA ALA A 798 -12.99 -42.34 61.35
C ALA A 798 -13.01 -43.54 60.36
N SER A 799 -14.19 -43.95 59.88
CA SER A 799 -14.38 -45.18 59.08
C SER A 799 -15.00 -44.96 57.69
N GLU A 800 -15.75 -43.89 57.48
CA GLU A 800 -16.57 -43.68 56.28
C GLU A 800 -16.80 -42.18 55.97
N THR A 801 -17.21 -41.90 54.73
CA THR A 801 -17.63 -40.57 54.25
C THR A 801 -19.11 -40.60 53.86
N PHE A 802 -19.80 -39.49 54.09
CA PHE A 802 -21.23 -39.31 53.85
C PHE A 802 -21.44 -38.10 52.92
N SER A 803 -22.31 -38.26 51.91
CA SER A 803 -22.78 -37.11 51.13
C SER A 803 -23.60 -36.18 52.05
N ILE A 804 -23.59 -34.88 51.74
CA ILE A 804 -24.33 -33.89 52.51
C ILE A 804 -25.83 -34.17 52.48
N ILE A 805 -26.35 -34.71 51.37
CA ILE A 805 -27.78 -35.01 51.21
C ILE A 805 -28.24 -36.07 52.22
N ASP A 806 -27.37 -37.01 52.57
CA ASP A 806 -27.66 -38.12 53.49
C ASP A 806 -27.63 -37.69 54.97
N LEU A 807 -27.18 -36.46 55.26
CA LEU A 807 -27.15 -35.93 56.61
C LEU A 807 -28.57 -35.50 57.05
N SER A 808 -28.93 -35.82 58.31
CA SER A 808 -30.14 -35.28 58.94
C SER A 808 -30.14 -33.74 58.93
N THR A 809 -31.30 -33.08 58.85
CA THR A 809 -31.43 -31.62 58.86
C THR A 809 -30.62 -30.94 59.97
N GLY A 810 -30.70 -31.42 61.22
CA GLY A 810 -29.91 -30.83 62.32
C GLY A 810 -28.40 -31.00 62.18
N THR A 811 -27.92 -32.03 61.48
CA THR A 811 -26.49 -32.22 61.18
C THR A 811 -26.05 -31.32 60.02
N LYS A 812 -26.90 -31.10 59.02
CA LYS A 812 -26.64 -30.11 57.96
C LYS A 812 -26.53 -28.69 58.52
N ASP A 813 -27.41 -28.32 59.45
CA ASP A 813 -27.32 -27.04 60.16
C ASP A 813 -25.97 -26.91 60.89
N GLN A 814 -25.47 -27.98 61.52
CA GLN A 814 -24.15 -28.01 62.16
C GLN A 814 -23.00 -27.89 61.16
N LEU A 815 -23.11 -28.50 59.99
CA LEU A 815 -22.10 -28.41 58.93
C LEU A 815 -22.01 -26.98 58.39
N ILE A 816 -23.15 -26.35 58.09
CA ILE A 816 -23.19 -24.95 57.61
C ILE A 816 -22.66 -24.00 58.70
N MET A 817 -23.07 -24.24 59.95
CA MET A 817 -22.58 -23.49 61.12
C MET A 817 -21.05 -23.61 61.23
N ALA A 818 -20.51 -24.83 61.11
CA ALA A 818 -19.08 -25.09 61.17
C ALA A 818 -18.30 -24.46 60.01
N LEU A 819 -18.83 -24.47 58.79
CA LEU A 819 -18.21 -23.80 57.63
C LEU A 819 -18.13 -22.28 57.84
N ARG A 820 -19.19 -21.67 58.36
CA ARG A 820 -19.22 -20.22 58.66
C ARG A 820 -18.26 -19.85 59.80
N PHE A 821 -18.25 -20.62 60.89
CA PHE A 821 -17.26 -20.40 61.97
C PHE A 821 -15.83 -20.67 61.49
N GLY A 822 -15.62 -21.68 60.63
CA GLY A 822 -14.33 -21.95 59.99
C GLY A 822 -13.83 -20.74 59.19
N TYR A 823 -14.69 -20.15 58.36
CA TYR A 823 -14.38 -18.93 57.63
C TYR A 823 -14.05 -17.75 58.57
N LEU A 824 -14.90 -17.52 59.59
CA LEU A 824 -14.69 -16.45 60.56
C LEU A 824 -13.40 -16.65 61.38
N ALA A 825 -13.04 -17.89 61.69
CA ALA A 825 -11.80 -18.21 62.38
C ALA A 825 -10.54 -17.91 61.55
N LEU A 826 -10.60 -18.11 60.23
CA LEU A 826 -9.52 -17.69 59.33
C LEU A 826 -9.37 -16.15 59.28
N GLN A 827 -10.44 -15.42 59.60
CA GLN A 827 -10.47 -13.95 59.65
C GLN A 827 -10.29 -13.37 61.07
N LYS A 828 -9.95 -14.20 62.07
CA LYS A 828 -9.89 -13.80 63.50
C LYS A 828 -8.99 -12.60 63.82
N ASN A 829 -7.96 -12.36 63.00
CA ASN A 829 -7.03 -11.24 63.20
C ASN A 829 -7.60 -9.91 62.68
N HIS A 830 -8.75 -9.93 62.00
CA HIS A 830 -9.45 -8.76 61.44
C HIS A 830 -10.98 -8.99 61.45
N PRO A 831 -11.62 -9.01 62.63
CA PRO A 831 -13.07 -9.21 62.73
C PRO A 831 -13.85 -8.01 62.16
N LEU A 832 -14.26 -8.11 60.89
CA LEU A 832 -14.95 -7.04 60.16
C LEU A 832 -16.29 -6.62 60.77
N CYS A 833 -17.00 -7.54 61.43
CA CYS A 833 -18.37 -7.34 61.89
C CYS A 833 -18.73 -8.29 63.05
N PRO A 834 -19.59 -7.89 63.99
CA PRO A 834 -20.17 -8.80 64.98
C PRO A 834 -21.00 -9.89 64.32
N ILE A 835 -21.08 -11.03 65.01
CA ILE A 835 -21.91 -12.15 64.60
C ILE A 835 -23.29 -12.01 65.22
N ILE A 836 -24.34 -12.15 64.42
CA ILE A 836 -25.72 -12.12 64.91
C ILE A 836 -26.40 -13.45 64.61
N ILE A 837 -26.90 -14.13 65.63
CA ILE A 837 -27.56 -15.43 65.50
C ILE A 837 -29.01 -15.30 65.96
N ASP A 838 -29.97 -15.48 65.05
CA ASP A 838 -31.41 -15.40 65.32
C ASP A 838 -32.01 -16.82 65.23
N ASP A 839 -32.20 -17.45 66.40
CA ASP A 839 -32.73 -18.82 66.54
C ASP A 839 -32.04 -19.87 65.63
N GLY A 840 -30.72 -19.72 65.39
CA GLY A 840 -29.94 -20.53 64.43
C GLY A 840 -29.64 -21.99 64.83
N TRP A 841 -30.26 -22.52 65.87
CA TRP A 841 -30.04 -23.87 66.40
C TRP A 841 -31.36 -24.61 66.70
N LEU A 842 -32.44 -24.24 66.02
CA LEU A 842 -33.78 -24.78 66.27
C LEU A 842 -33.85 -26.31 66.17
N HIS A 843 -33.05 -26.92 65.29
CA HIS A 843 -33.01 -28.38 65.08
C HIS A 843 -31.95 -29.10 65.96
N TYR A 844 -31.35 -28.43 66.94
CA TYR A 844 -30.34 -29.04 67.80
C TYR A 844 -31.02 -29.72 68.99
N ASP A 845 -30.59 -30.94 69.31
CA ASP A 845 -30.93 -31.59 70.58
C ASP A 845 -30.19 -30.94 71.76
N SER A 846 -30.56 -31.31 72.98
CA SER A 846 -29.98 -30.78 74.22
C SER A 846 -28.46 -30.84 74.28
N VAL A 847 -27.86 -31.96 73.85
CA VAL A 847 -26.41 -32.16 73.88
C VAL A 847 -25.75 -31.22 72.87
N ARG A 848 -26.32 -31.10 71.67
CA ARG A 848 -25.83 -30.21 70.61
C ARG A 848 -25.94 -28.75 71.01
N LYS A 849 -27.03 -28.34 71.68
CA LYS A 849 -27.19 -26.99 72.22
C LYS A 849 -26.15 -26.65 73.27
N GLU A 850 -25.84 -27.58 74.17
CA GLU A 850 -24.78 -27.40 75.16
C GLU A 850 -23.41 -27.22 74.51
N ARG A 851 -23.07 -28.06 73.52
CA ARG A 851 -21.83 -27.94 72.74
C ARG A 851 -21.75 -26.62 71.99
N PHE A 852 -22.85 -26.20 71.41
CA PHE A 852 -22.94 -24.91 70.73
C PHE A 852 -22.73 -23.74 71.71
N ALA A 853 -23.36 -23.76 72.88
CA ALA A 853 -23.15 -22.75 73.92
C ALA A 853 -21.68 -22.70 74.40
N ALA A 854 -21.02 -23.85 74.51
CA ALA A 854 -19.59 -23.93 74.83
C ALA A 854 -18.73 -23.31 73.72
N LEU A 855 -19.02 -23.62 72.45
CA LEU A 855 -18.34 -23.03 71.29
C LEU A 855 -18.51 -21.51 71.27
N LEU A 856 -19.72 -20.99 71.50
CA LEU A 856 -19.98 -19.56 71.52
C LEU A 856 -19.21 -18.83 72.62
N LYS A 857 -19.01 -19.47 73.79
CA LYS A 857 -18.16 -18.92 74.85
C LYS A 857 -16.72 -18.74 74.39
N GLU A 858 -16.14 -19.75 73.74
CA GLU A 858 -14.77 -19.72 73.26
C GLU A 858 -14.62 -18.72 72.10
N PHE A 859 -15.52 -18.79 71.13
CA PHE A 859 -15.52 -17.92 69.96
C PHE A 859 -15.75 -16.44 70.34
N GLY A 860 -16.58 -16.20 71.36
CA GLY A 860 -16.87 -14.90 71.95
C GLY A 860 -15.67 -14.16 72.54
N GLN A 861 -14.52 -14.82 72.70
CA GLN A 861 -13.27 -14.17 73.11
C GLN A 861 -12.64 -13.36 71.97
N SER A 862 -12.83 -13.80 70.72
CA SER A 862 -12.26 -13.16 69.52
C SER A 862 -13.29 -12.35 68.74
N TYR A 863 -14.57 -12.71 68.84
CA TYR A 863 -15.68 -12.02 68.15
C TYR A 863 -16.74 -11.54 69.13
N GLN A 864 -17.38 -10.41 68.82
CA GLN A 864 -18.64 -10.07 69.45
C GLN A 864 -19.75 -10.94 68.86
N VAL A 865 -20.52 -11.62 69.72
CA VAL A 865 -21.61 -12.51 69.30
C VAL A 865 -22.90 -12.09 69.99
N ILE A 866 -23.93 -11.83 69.18
CA ILE A 866 -25.26 -11.39 69.62
C ILE A 866 -26.25 -12.49 69.26
N CYS A 867 -26.61 -13.31 70.25
CA CYS A 867 -27.61 -14.35 70.10
C CYS A 867 -29.00 -13.82 70.46
N LEU A 868 -29.98 -14.02 69.58
CA LEU A 868 -31.39 -13.69 69.78
C LEU A 868 -32.15 -15.02 69.83
N SER A 869 -32.81 -15.32 70.96
CA SER A 869 -33.58 -16.57 71.05
C SER A 869 -34.70 -16.56 72.08
N SER A 870 -35.66 -17.47 71.90
CA SER A 870 -36.71 -17.79 72.90
C SER A 870 -36.45 -19.12 73.61
N ASP A 871 -35.30 -19.75 73.38
CA ASP A 871 -34.99 -21.08 73.91
C ASP A 871 -34.54 -21.01 75.38
N GLN A 872 -35.41 -21.48 76.28
CA GLN A 872 -35.16 -21.52 77.72
C GLN A 872 -33.98 -22.44 78.09
N GLU A 873 -33.73 -23.46 77.28
CA GLU A 873 -32.63 -24.40 77.51
C GLU A 873 -31.28 -23.71 77.31
N MET A 874 -31.17 -22.87 76.28
CA MET A 874 -29.98 -22.05 76.05
C MET A 874 -29.71 -21.04 77.16
N VAL A 875 -30.76 -20.48 77.77
CA VAL A 875 -30.61 -19.63 78.97
C VAL A 875 -29.88 -20.40 80.07
N SER A 876 -30.25 -21.66 80.29
CA SER A 876 -29.64 -22.53 81.31
C SER A 876 -28.16 -22.80 80.99
N TYR A 877 -27.81 -23.02 79.73
CA TYR A 877 -26.41 -23.20 79.32
C TYR A 877 -25.60 -21.90 79.42
N TYR A 878 -26.16 -20.74 79.06
CA TYR A 878 -25.50 -19.45 79.25
C TYR A 878 -25.24 -19.16 80.73
N GLN A 879 -26.19 -19.48 81.62
CA GLN A 879 -25.98 -19.39 83.07
C GLN A 879 -24.86 -20.33 83.54
N LYS A 880 -24.89 -21.60 83.10
CA LYS A 880 -23.84 -22.60 83.40
C LYS A 880 -22.46 -22.12 83.00
N TYR A 881 -22.34 -21.47 81.84
CA TYR A 881 -21.07 -20.98 81.30
C TYR A 881 -20.71 -19.56 81.74
N GLN A 882 -21.51 -18.93 82.60
CA GLN A 882 -21.34 -17.55 83.11
C GLN A 882 -21.27 -16.52 81.97
N GLN A 883 -22.19 -16.64 81.01
CA GLN A 883 -22.30 -15.73 79.87
C GLN A 883 -23.43 -14.71 80.10
N PRO A 884 -23.32 -13.47 79.58
CA PRO A 884 -24.34 -12.44 79.69
C PRO A 884 -25.69 -12.87 79.09
N ILE A 885 -26.77 -12.61 79.82
CA ILE A 885 -28.16 -12.81 79.37
C ILE A 885 -28.94 -11.51 79.58
N GLN A 886 -29.57 -11.02 78.53
CA GLN A 886 -30.43 -9.84 78.54
C GLN A 886 -31.87 -10.25 78.21
N ASP A 887 -32.81 -10.01 79.13
CA ASP A 887 -34.22 -10.33 78.95
C ASP A 887 -34.95 -9.16 78.28
N LEU A 888 -35.43 -9.38 77.04
CA LEU A 888 -36.13 -8.38 76.23
C LEU A 888 -37.53 -8.03 76.77
N SER A 889 -38.09 -8.82 77.68
CA SER A 889 -39.40 -8.54 78.32
C SER A 889 -39.30 -7.55 79.48
N LYS A 890 -38.12 -7.46 80.10
CA LYS A 890 -37.81 -6.49 81.15
C LYS A 890 -37.22 -5.27 80.47
N GLY A 891 -38.09 -4.44 79.90
CA GLY A 891 -37.71 -3.32 79.02
C GLY A 891 -36.46 -2.56 79.50
N SER A 892 -35.47 -2.44 78.63
CA SER A 892 -34.35 -1.52 78.81
C SER A 892 -34.85 -0.08 78.73
N GLU A 893 -34.28 0.77 79.58
CA GLU A 893 -34.67 2.14 79.93
C GLU A 893 -35.41 2.91 78.81
N ARG A 894 -36.63 3.36 79.12
CA ARG A 894 -37.31 4.40 78.34
C ARG A 894 -36.51 5.68 78.47
N PHE A 895 -36.35 6.41 77.37
CA PHE A 895 -35.74 7.74 77.38
C PHE A 895 -36.45 8.65 78.37
N GLY A 896 -35.70 9.15 79.35
CA GLY A 896 -36.05 10.33 80.12
C GLY A 896 -35.33 11.53 79.53
#